data_AF-A0A9X1PTH2-F1
#
_entry.id   AF-A0A9X1PTH2-F1
#
_cell.length_a   1.000
_cell.length_b   1.000
_cell.length_c   1.000
_cell.angle_alpha   90.00
_cell.angle_beta   90.00
_cell.angle_gamma   90.00
#
_symmetry.space_group_name_H-M   'P 1'
#
loop_
_entity.id
_entity.type
_entity.pdbx_description
1 polymer ?
#
loop_
_entity_poly.entity_id
_entity_poly.type
_entity_poly.pdbx_seq_one_letter_code
_entity_poly.pdbx_strand_id
1 'polypeptide(L)'
;MSPMRVRTAVLVLRLRVGPRSRLGRPALGVVLRAADRGAPGAALRTVALRTVARVMKTHGQEAVFRSWLMPSVSGPSPQRWTSPLVAGLVAGLPESPTPVPAFLLDAAWSDWLEGHGSGLWSLLERWGPAPTISEPRVRSLSRLALGDDVPLEAGVLVDAALRFDHPIGERARARLLTPGAHETIDAPETIDLFCAAALNSPDTAAFCAEHHLAPADQVQRAVFFVRTGQPDQYRALDPDGSLLALGYRGASDEERSALRAAMSGLGVLDVLHVLAGQGTRQGDFTSLTEHERRYLVERLADRRDWDQLWSLTLQMPLPEAVRTVDEFGDWRPSGEDDRRVFEALRAADPQAVARFVDTLAGADPLSAIPGTRIRPAGPDGEPIAVGALDFAPDGTQLAFAGRGTGHGSGQGGGQGGGQGNGHCFGILDLRDLAPVWLEGGLPHPAELIAHLGSDAMVVVLRQQIHYAGRSGTVALATRAREVRVVQRIAGDRAFMVTARDPEERPRWGVFVGRSGGLVTDSGLLRGMVDIGAPRASAVDARGRLIAVADADSRVVVADLANSAVNKLVPPLILRHSMRQVAISPSAIVCATDSGALHLWHEPLTTSRAPVTISPWKQHWPPLLHLAWSPALDRFLAVTGTHLKILDMPPTPDTPAPEDPVSEQVPLHPDIPRARARCARVSPRGDLLAVGGLEEGTVDVYVLTALALRPFVASPMGVMSHRDLTKVIAVMENPILNDLSRQALGLLRTCLEHRFRHDVGIGERAASAVPGDHEIELGELQEREGDA
;
A
#
# COMPACT_ATOMS: atom_id res chain seq x y z
N MET A 1 -40.33 6.05 -54.19
CA MET A 1 -39.39 6.19 -55.33
C MET A 1 -40.12 6.73 -56.54
N SER A 2 -39.56 7.71 -57.26
CA SER A 2 -40.19 8.24 -58.50
C SER A 2 -40.22 7.17 -59.61
N PRO A 3 -41.35 6.94 -60.29
CA PRO A 3 -41.46 6.00 -61.42
C PRO A 3 -40.45 6.26 -62.53
N MET A 4 -40.08 7.53 -62.75
CA MET A 4 -39.10 7.94 -63.74
C MET A 4 -37.71 7.37 -63.43
N ARG A 5 -37.28 7.40 -62.16
CA ARG A 5 -35.98 6.83 -61.74
C ARG A 5 -35.91 5.31 -62.00
N VAL A 6 -37.01 4.59 -61.78
CA VAL A 6 -37.08 3.14 -62.04
C VAL A 6 -36.99 2.85 -63.53
N ARG A 7 -37.72 3.61 -64.38
CA ARG A 7 -37.67 3.46 -65.84
C ARG A 7 -36.27 3.74 -66.39
N THR A 8 -35.61 4.81 -65.93
CA THR A 8 -34.23 5.13 -66.32
C THR A 8 -33.26 4.02 -65.91
N ALA A 9 -33.38 3.50 -64.69
CA ALA A 9 -32.54 2.40 -64.23
C ALA A 9 -32.76 1.10 -65.03
N VAL A 10 -34.01 0.79 -65.39
CA VAL A 10 -34.34 -0.34 -66.27
C VAL A 10 -33.72 -0.16 -67.66
N LEU A 11 -33.75 1.05 -68.24
CA LEU A 11 -33.11 1.34 -69.52
C LEU A 11 -31.60 1.14 -69.47
N VAL A 12 -30.94 1.65 -68.42
CA VAL A 12 -29.49 1.47 -68.22
C VAL A 12 -29.11 -0.01 -68.15
N LEU A 13 -29.88 -0.85 -67.44
CA LEU A 13 -29.62 -2.29 -67.37
C LEU A 13 -29.95 -3.03 -68.67
N ARG A 14 -30.88 -2.52 -69.51
CA ARG A 14 -31.16 -3.08 -70.84
C ARG A 14 -30.02 -2.86 -71.84
N LEU A 15 -29.22 -1.81 -71.66
CA LEU A 15 -28.03 -1.52 -72.47
C LEU A 15 -26.83 -2.45 -72.15
N ARG A 16 -27.05 -3.55 -71.42
CA ARG A 16 -26.03 -4.55 -71.00
C ARG A 16 -24.88 -3.96 -70.17
N VAL A 17 -25.11 -2.82 -69.53
CA VAL A 17 -24.17 -2.22 -68.59
C VAL A 17 -24.07 -3.15 -67.38
N GLY A 18 -22.89 -3.79 -67.21
CA GLY A 18 -22.69 -4.80 -66.17
C GLY A 18 -22.94 -4.26 -64.75
N PRO A 19 -23.43 -5.09 -63.81
CA PRO A 19 -23.82 -4.66 -62.47
C PRO A 19 -22.65 -4.14 -61.61
N ARG A 20 -21.40 -4.44 -62.01
CA ARG A 20 -20.18 -3.93 -61.36
C ARG A 20 -19.71 -2.56 -61.90
N SER A 21 -20.31 -2.07 -62.98
CA SER A 21 -19.94 -0.77 -63.56
C SER A 21 -20.48 0.41 -62.73
N ARG A 22 -19.87 1.59 -62.89
CA ARG A 22 -20.26 2.83 -62.19
C ARG A 22 -21.74 3.19 -62.37
N LEU A 23 -22.31 2.92 -63.55
CA LEU A 23 -23.70 3.18 -63.87
C LEU A 23 -24.62 1.99 -63.56
N GLY A 24 -24.12 0.76 -63.70
CA GLY A 24 -24.88 -0.47 -63.48
C GLY A 24 -25.23 -0.73 -62.02
N ARG A 25 -24.28 -0.51 -61.09
CA ARG A 25 -24.49 -0.73 -59.64
C ARG A 25 -25.64 0.11 -59.06
N PRO A 26 -25.69 1.45 -59.23
CA PRO A 26 -26.80 2.24 -58.72
C PRO A 26 -28.12 1.96 -59.45
N ALA A 27 -28.08 1.69 -60.76
CA ALA A 27 -29.26 1.30 -61.53
C ALA A 27 -29.86 -0.02 -61.01
N LEU A 28 -29.02 -1.04 -60.76
CA LEU A 28 -29.44 -2.31 -60.18
C LEU A 28 -30.03 -2.10 -58.78
N GLY A 29 -29.40 -1.30 -57.91
CA GLY A 29 -29.95 -0.98 -56.59
C GLY A 29 -31.32 -0.29 -56.65
N VAL A 30 -31.55 0.60 -57.63
CA VAL A 30 -32.87 1.23 -57.87
C VAL A 30 -33.89 0.21 -58.34
N VAL A 31 -33.54 -0.69 -59.26
CA VAL A 31 -34.47 -1.71 -59.75
C VAL A 31 -34.79 -2.74 -58.67
N LEU A 32 -33.80 -3.17 -57.89
CA LEU A 32 -33.99 -4.07 -56.74
C LEU A 32 -34.90 -3.44 -55.70
N ARG A 33 -34.68 -2.19 -55.28
CA ARG A 33 -35.59 -1.48 -54.35
C ARG A 33 -37.03 -1.39 -54.87
N ALA A 34 -37.20 -1.15 -56.18
CA ALA A 34 -38.54 -1.08 -56.79
C ALA A 34 -39.25 -2.43 -56.81
N ALA A 35 -38.50 -3.51 -56.98
CA ALA A 35 -39.03 -4.87 -56.93
C ALA A 35 -39.36 -5.32 -55.49
N ASP A 36 -38.52 -4.89 -54.54
CA ASP A 36 -38.54 -5.26 -53.13
C ASP A 36 -39.65 -4.55 -52.35
N ARG A 37 -39.69 -3.21 -52.35
CA ARG A 37 -40.62 -2.42 -51.52
C ARG A 37 -42.00 -2.21 -52.14
N GLY A 38 -42.24 -2.78 -53.32
CA GLY A 38 -43.42 -2.49 -54.13
C GLY A 38 -43.41 -1.06 -54.68
N ALA A 39 -43.03 -0.90 -55.94
CA ALA A 39 -43.26 0.36 -56.64
C ALA A 39 -44.76 0.75 -56.60
N PRO A 40 -45.09 2.06 -56.59
CA PRO A 40 -46.48 2.52 -56.68
C PRO A 40 -47.06 2.11 -58.04
N GLY A 41 -47.74 0.97 -58.08
CA GLY A 41 -48.34 0.37 -59.27
C GLY A 41 -47.77 -1.02 -59.61
N ALA A 42 -48.67 -2.00 -59.71
CA ALA A 42 -48.36 -3.39 -60.07
C ALA A 42 -47.56 -3.50 -61.38
N ALA A 43 -47.84 -2.63 -62.37
CA ALA A 43 -47.14 -2.61 -63.65
C ALA A 43 -45.63 -2.32 -63.49
N LEU A 44 -45.25 -1.36 -62.64
CA LEU A 44 -43.84 -0.99 -62.47
C LEU A 44 -43.07 -2.06 -61.69
N ARG A 45 -43.73 -2.71 -60.73
CA ARG A 45 -43.19 -3.87 -60.00
C ARG A 45 -42.92 -5.04 -60.96
N THR A 46 -43.86 -5.37 -61.84
CA THR A 46 -43.69 -6.42 -62.86
C THR A 46 -42.52 -6.09 -63.80
N VAL A 47 -42.37 -4.83 -64.21
CA VAL A 47 -41.24 -4.40 -65.04
C VAL A 47 -39.91 -4.51 -64.29
N ALA A 48 -39.87 -4.15 -63.00
CA ALA A 48 -38.68 -4.30 -62.17
C ALA A 48 -38.30 -5.78 -62.01
N LEU A 49 -39.25 -6.66 -61.66
CA LEU A 49 -39.02 -8.10 -61.53
C LEU A 49 -38.52 -8.74 -62.83
N ARG A 50 -39.14 -8.42 -63.98
CA ARG A 50 -38.66 -8.88 -65.30
C ARG A 50 -37.24 -8.40 -65.60
N THR A 51 -36.90 -7.19 -65.17
CA THR A 51 -35.55 -6.62 -65.36
C THR A 51 -34.54 -7.34 -64.46
N VAL A 52 -34.87 -7.63 -63.20
CA VAL A 52 -34.04 -8.44 -62.30
C VAL A 52 -33.79 -9.83 -62.91
N ALA A 53 -34.85 -10.53 -63.34
CA ALA A 53 -34.73 -11.84 -63.98
C ALA A 53 -33.81 -11.82 -65.22
N ARG A 54 -33.91 -10.78 -66.05
CA ARG A 54 -33.02 -10.58 -67.21
C ARG A 54 -31.57 -10.33 -66.80
N VAL A 55 -31.34 -9.51 -65.77
CA VAL A 55 -29.99 -9.23 -65.26
C VAL A 55 -29.38 -10.51 -64.67
N MET A 56 -30.14 -11.31 -63.93
CA MET A 56 -29.68 -12.62 -63.42
C MET A 56 -29.28 -13.55 -64.55
N LYS A 57 -30.07 -13.65 -65.63
CA LYS A 57 -29.73 -14.45 -66.81
C LYS A 57 -28.47 -13.96 -67.54
N THR A 58 -28.23 -12.66 -67.53
CA THR A 58 -27.14 -12.04 -68.31
C THR A 58 -25.82 -11.94 -67.54
N HIS A 59 -25.88 -11.71 -66.23
CA HIS A 59 -24.73 -11.37 -65.39
C HIS A 59 -24.53 -12.32 -64.21
N GLY A 60 -25.31 -13.40 -64.14
CA GLY A 60 -25.29 -14.36 -63.05
C GLY A 60 -26.14 -13.93 -61.86
N GLN A 61 -26.64 -14.92 -61.12
CA GLN A 61 -27.46 -14.71 -59.92
C GLN A 61 -26.66 -14.05 -58.79
N GLU A 62 -25.38 -14.43 -58.65
CA GLU A 62 -24.51 -13.94 -57.57
C GLU A 62 -24.37 -12.41 -57.55
N ALA A 63 -24.11 -11.78 -58.71
CA ALA A 63 -23.92 -10.35 -58.80
C ALA A 63 -25.17 -9.55 -58.37
N VAL A 64 -26.35 -10.12 -58.63
CA VAL A 64 -27.65 -9.54 -58.27
C VAL A 64 -27.88 -9.64 -56.77
N PHE A 65 -27.69 -10.82 -56.19
CA PHE A 65 -27.89 -11.05 -54.75
C PHE A 65 -26.88 -10.30 -53.87
N ARG A 66 -25.60 -10.25 -54.25
CA ARG A 66 -24.61 -9.42 -53.54
C ARG A 66 -25.00 -7.94 -53.54
N SER A 67 -25.60 -7.46 -54.63
CA SER A 67 -26.10 -6.07 -54.70
C SER A 67 -27.37 -5.85 -53.87
N TRP A 68 -28.20 -6.89 -53.73
CA TRP A 68 -29.43 -6.86 -52.92
C TRP A 68 -29.14 -6.92 -51.41
N LEU A 69 -28.18 -7.72 -50.97
CA LEU A 69 -27.78 -7.85 -49.54
C LEU A 69 -27.23 -6.55 -48.93
N MET A 70 -26.92 -5.54 -49.75
CA MET A 70 -26.55 -4.21 -49.26
C MET A 70 -27.73 -3.59 -48.48
N PRO A 71 -27.55 -3.12 -47.22
CA PRO A 71 -28.64 -2.55 -46.41
C PRO A 71 -29.38 -1.38 -47.08
N SER A 72 -28.68 -0.61 -47.92
CA SER A 72 -29.25 0.51 -48.69
C SER A 72 -30.22 0.08 -49.81
N VAL A 73 -30.27 -1.21 -50.14
CA VAL A 73 -31.11 -1.78 -51.20
C VAL A 73 -32.27 -2.57 -50.61
N SER A 74 -32.01 -3.51 -49.72
CA SER A 74 -33.04 -4.41 -49.17
C SER A 74 -33.64 -3.98 -47.83
N GLY A 75 -33.09 -2.93 -47.20
CA GLY A 75 -33.49 -2.50 -45.85
C GLY A 75 -32.76 -3.27 -44.74
N PRO A 76 -33.13 -3.03 -43.47
CA PRO A 76 -32.53 -3.73 -42.34
C PRO A 76 -32.90 -5.22 -42.31
N SER A 77 -32.04 -6.02 -41.68
CA SER A 77 -32.34 -7.40 -41.27
C SER A 77 -33.27 -7.38 -40.04
N PRO A 78 -34.21 -8.34 -39.87
CA PRO A 78 -34.54 -9.46 -40.76
C PRO A 78 -35.63 -9.12 -41.81
N GLN A 79 -36.15 -7.89 -41.85
CA GLN A 79 -37.31 -7.54 -42.71
C GLN A 79 -37.05 -7.77 -44.20
N ARG A 80 -35.80 -7.63 -44.66
CA ARG A 80 -35.41 -7.88 -46.06
C ARG A 80 -35.86 -9.24 -46.60
N TRP A 81 -35.92 -10.27 -45.75
CA TRP A 81 -36.24 -11.62 -46.19
C TRP A 81 -37.73 -11.87 -46.45
N THR A 82 -38.59 -10.98 -45.95
CA THR A 82 -40.03 -10.99 -46.29
C THR A 82 -40.30 -10.36 -47.66
N SER A 83 -39.25 -9.92 -48.36
CA SER A 83 -39.36 -9.29 -49.65
C SER A 83 -40.06 -10.18 -50.68
N PRO A 84 -41.02 -9.63 -51.43
CA PRO A 84 -41.60 -10.34 -52.55
C PRO A 84 -40.60 -10.68 -53.66
N LEU A 85 -39.43 -10.03 -53.69
CA LEU A 85 -38.33 -10.41 -54.56
C LEU A 85 -37.79 -11.79 -54.17
N VAL A 86 -37.58 -12.05 -52.88
CA VAL A 86 -37.14 -13.35 -52.37
C VAL A 86 -38.23 -14.40 -52.64
N ALA A 87 -39.49 -14.10 -52.31
CA ALA A 87 -40.61 -15.00 -52.58
C ALA A 87 -40.77 -15.33 -54.08
N GLY A 88 -40.62 -14.34 -54.96
CA GLY A 88 -40.71 -14.53 -56.42
C GLY A 88 -39.52 -15.27 -57.02
N LEU A 89 -38.33 -15.13 -56.44
CA LEU A 89 -37.14 -15.88 -56.86
C LEU A 89 -37.18 -17.33 -56.37
N VAL A 90 -37.79 -17.59 -55.21
CA VAL A 90 -38.01 -18.94 -54.68
C VAL A 90 -39.16 -19.65 -55.41
N ALA A 91 -40.25 -18.94 -55.75
CA ALA A 91 -41.40 -19.52 -56.44
C ALA A 91 -41.23 -19.65 -57.97
N GLY A 92 -40.32 -18.86 -58.56
CA GLY A 92 -40.12 -18.76 -60.00
C GLY A 92 -39.13 -19.78 -60.60
N LEU A 93 -38.81 -20.86 -59.88
CA LEU A 93 -37.98 -21.97 -60.36
C LEU A 93 -38.89 -23.19 -60.61
N PRO A 94 -39.47 -23.36 -61.82
CA PRO A 94 -40.16 -24.58 -62.17
C PRO A 94 -39.11 -25.67 -62.43
N GLU A 95 -39.19 -26.75 -61.66
CA GLU A 95 -38.63 -28.09 -61.94
C GLU A 95 -37.11 -28.25 -62.10
N SER A 96 -36.30 -27.21 -61.93
CA SER A 96 -34.84 -27.37 -61.85
C SER A 96 -34.32 -26.96 -60.47
N PRO A 97 -33.75 -27.90 -59.67
CA PRO A 97 -33.22 -27.64 -58.33
C PRO A 97 -31.91 -26.86 -58.47
N THR A 98 -31.99 -25.60 -58.86
CA THR A 98 -30.82 -24.75 -58.87
C THR A 98 -30.49 -24.46 -57.41
N PRO A 99 -29.35 -24.94 -56.87
CA PRO A 99 -29.03 -24.78 -55.46
C PRO A 99 -28.94 -23.29 -55.11
N VAL A 100 -29.46 -22.91 -53.94
CA VAL A 100 -29.35 -21.54 -53.43
C VAL A 100 -27.87 -21.17 -53.35
N PRO A 101 -27.45 -19.99 -53.85
CA PRO A 101 -26.06 -19.61 -53.78
C PRO A 101 -25.54 -19.61 -52.34
N ALA A 102 -24.42 -20.28 -52.10
CA ALA A 102 -23.87 -20.49 -50.76
C ALA A 102 -23.73 -19.20 -49.92
N PHE A 103 -23.22 -18.11 -50.50
CA PHE A 103 -23.09 -16.83 -49.80
C PHE A 103 -24.45 -16.19 -49.41
N LEU A 104 -25.52 -16.49 -50.14
CA LEU A 104 -26.85 -15.98 -49.82
C LEU A 104 -27.45 -16.75 -48.65
N LEU A 105 -27.26 -18.08 -48.65
CA LEU A 105 -27.64 -18.95 -47.54
C LEU A 105 -26.86 -18.60 -46.27
N ASP A 106 -25.55 -18.36 -46.39
CA ASP A 106 -24.70 -17.88 -45.30
C ASP A 106 -25.20 -16.55 -44.72
N ALA A 107 -25.47 -15.56 -45.57
CA ALA A 107 -26.01 -14.27 -45.14
C ALA A 107 -27.40 -14.39 -44.48
N ALA A 108 -28.25 -15.30 -44.97
CA ALA A 108 -29.56 -15.57 -44.39
C ALA A 108 -29.45 -16.20 -42.99
N TRP A 109 -28.52 -17.15 -42.81
CA TRP A 109 -28.24 -17.74 -41.51
C TRP A 109 -27.66 -16.72 -40.53
N SER A 110 -26.67 -15.91 -40.94
CA SER A 110 -26.12 -14.87 -40.08
C SER A 110 -27.18 -13.87 -39.63
N ASP A 111 -28.02 -13.41 -40.57
CA ASP A 111 -29.13 -12.50 -40.24
C ASP A 111 -30.14 -13.11 -39.28
N TRP A 112 -30.50 -14.38 -39.49
CA TRP A 112 -31.44 -15.06 -38.61
C TRP A 112 -30.86 -15.24 -37.22
N LEU A 113 -29.58 -15.60 -37.11
CA LEU A 113 -28.88 -15.68 -35.83
C LEU A 113 -28.78 -14.31 -35.15
N GLU A 114 -28.66 -13.21 -35.88
CA GLU A 114 -28.67 -11.87 -35.27
C GLU A 114 -30.09 -11.43 -34.84
N GLY A 115 -31.14 -11.88 -35.55
CA GLY A 115 -32.53 -11.58 -35.20
C GLY A 115 -33.53 -12.55 -35.83
N HIS A 116 -34.43 -13.11 -35.00
CA HIS A 116 -35.39 -14.09 -35.47
C HIS A 116 -36.55 -13.43 -36.23
N GLY A 117 -36.95 -14.05 -37.34
CA GLY A 117 -38.17 -13.72 -38.07
C GLY A 117 -38.78 -14.98 -38.66
N SER A 118 -40.07 -15.22 -38.42
CA SER A 118 -40.77 -16.44 -38.87
C SER A 118 -40.70 -16.64 -40.39
N GLY A 119 -40.78 -15.56 -41.16
CA GLY A 119 -40.64 -15.61 -42.62
C GLY A 119 -39.24 -16.02 -43.10
N LEU A 120 -38.19 -15.58 -42.40
CA LEU A 120 -36.81 -16.00 -42.70
C LEU A 120 -36.58 -17.45 -42.30
N TRP A 121 -37.10 -17.88 -41.15
CA TRP A 121 -37.03 -19.26 -40.70
C TRP A 121 -37.62 -20.24 -41.75
N SER A 122 -38.82 -19.96 -42.26
CA SER A 122 -39.46 -20.82 -43.28
C SER A 122 -38.67 -20.91 -44.59
N LEU A 123 -37.84 -19.90 -44.91
CA LEU A 123 -36.91 -19.97 -46.05
C LEU A 123 -35.71 -20.85 -45.73
N LEU A 124 -35.10 -20.66 -44.55
CA LEU A 124 -33.93 -21.42 -44.11
C LEU A 124 -34.24 -22.91 -43.94
N GLU A 125 -35.39 -23.25 -43.37
CA GLU A 125 -35.86 -24.64 -43.24
C GLU A 125 -35.96 -25.34 -44.60
N ARG A 126 -36.34 -24.61 -45.65
CA ARG A 126 -36.38 -25.12 -47.03
C ARG A 126 -35.01 -25.18 -47.69
N TRP A 127 -34.13 -24.23 -47.39
CA TRP A 127 -32.81 -24.11 -48.02
C TRP A 127 -31.76 -25.03 -47.39
N GLY A 128 -31.97 -25.48 -46.15
CA GLY A 128 -31.07 -26.39 -45.45
C GLY A 128 -29.92 -25.68 -44.72
N PRO A 129 -28.92 -26.44 -44.24
CA PRO A 129 -27.88 -25.92 -43.35
C PRO A 129 -26.94 -24.95 -44.07
N ALA A 130 -26.24 -24.12 -43.31
CA ALA A 130 -25.27 -23.20 -43.88
C ALA A 130 -24.16 -23.98 -44.59
N PRO A 131 -23.62 -23.44 -45.70
CA PRO A 131 -22.65 -24.15 -46.53
C PRO A 131 -21.32 -24.39 -45.80
N THR A 132 -20.52 -25.31 -46.32
CA THR A 132 -19.20 -25.65 -45.77
C THR A 132 -18.17 -24.53 -45.85
N ILE A 133 -18.45 -23.48 -46.63
CA ILE A 133 -17.60 -22.28 -46.71
C ILE A 133 -17.95 -21.22 -45.65
N SER A 134 -19.08 -21.37 -44.95
CA SER A 134 -19.48 -20.49 -43.86
C SER A 134 -18.53 -20.57 -42.69
N GLU A 135 -18.54 -19.52 -41.86
CA GLU A 135 -17.87 -19.52 -40.57
C GLU A 135 -18.29 -20.76 -39.75
N PRO A 136 -17.35 -21.46 -39.07
CA PRO A 136 -17.65 -22.68 -38.32
C PRO A 136 -18.82 -22.53 -37.33
N ARG A 137 -18.93 -21.36 -36.68
CA ARG A 137 -20.02 -21.02 -35.75
C ARG A 137 -21.39 -21.02 -36.46
N VAL A 138 -21.52 -20.30 -37.56
CA VAL A 138 -22.77 -20.22 -38.35
C VAL A 138 -23.20 -21.59 -38.85
N ARG A 139 -22.23 -22.40 -39.30
CA ARG A 139 -22.49 -23.78 -39.75
C ARG A 139 -23.04 -24.66 -38.64
N SER A 140 -22.40 -24.62 -37.48
CA SER A 140 -22.78 -25.41 -36.31
C SER A 140 -24.17 -25.01 -35.78
N LEU A 141 -24.42 -23.71 -35.68
CA LEU A 141 -25.72 -23.16 -35.26
C LEU A 141 -26.84 -23.40 -36.26
N SER A 142 -26.56 -23.38 -37.58
CA SER A 142 -27.56 -23.70 -38.60
C SER A 142 -28.04 -25.15 -38.50
N ARG A 143 -27.12 -26.08 -38.23
CA ARG A 143 -27.41 -27.50 -38.04
C ARG A 143 -28.21 -27.75 -36.77
N LEU A 144 -27.79 -27.12 -35.66
CA LEU A 144 -28.56 -27.13 -34.42
C LEU A 144 -29.98 -26.60 -34.62
N ALA A 145 -30.12 -25.50 -35.37
CA ALA A 145 -31.42 -24.94 -35.70
C ALA A 145 -32.26 -25.91 -36.54
N LEU A 146 -31.69 -26.69 -37.45
CA LEU A 146 -32.45 -27.66 -38.24
C LEU A 146 -32.77 -28.95 -37.46
N GLY A 147 -32.27 -29.10 -36.23
CA GLY A 147 -32.46 -30.30 -35.42
C GLY A 147 -31.45 -31.41 -35.75
N ASP A 148 -30.37 -31.09 -36.46
CA ASP A 148 -29.30 -32.05 -36.74
C ASP A 148 -28.48 -32.31 -35.47
N ASP A 149 -28.22 -33.58 -35.17
CA ASP A 149 -27.37 -33.99 -34.06
C ASP A 149 -25.88 -33.92 -34.44
N VAL A 150 -25.37 -32.70 -34.60
CA VAL A 150 -23.95 -32.46 -34.87
C VAL A 150 -23.23 -32.02 -33.60
N PRO A 151 -22.04 -32.57 -33.28
CA PRO A 151 -21.24 -32.12 -32.14
C PRO A 151 -21.00 -30.61 -32.21
N LEU A 152 -21.20 -29.92 -31.10
CA LEU A 152 -20.98 -28.48 -30.95
C LEU A 152 -19.87 -28.26 -29.94
N GLU A 153 -19.04 -27.26 -30.19
CA GLU A 153 -18.15 -26.72 -29.17
C GLU A 153 -19.00 -26.15 -28.01
N ALA A 154 -18.58 -26.41 -26.76
CA ALA A 154 -19.33 -26.04 -25.56
C ALA A 154 -19.73 -24.56 -25.55
N GLY A 155 -18.79 -23.65 -25.85
CA GLY A 155 -19.05 -22.22 -25.91
C GLY A 155 -20.11 -21.83 -26.96
N VAL A 156 -20.14 -22.49 -28.11
CA VAL A 156 -21.14 -22.24 -29.17
C VAL A 156 -22.53 -22.69 -28.74
N LEU A 157 -22.63 -23.83 -28.05
CA LEU A 157 -23.90 -24.32 -27.51
C LEU A 157 -24.44 -23.41 -26.41
N VAL A 158 -23.58 -22.96 -25.48
CA VAL A 158 -23.93 -22.01 -24.42
C VAL A 158 -24.40 -20.67 -25.01
N ASP A 159 -23.65 -20.11 -25.95
CA ASP A 159 -24.02 -18.88 -26.66
C ASP A 159 -25.40 -18.95 -27.33
N ALA A 160 -25.76 -20.13 -27.86
CA ALA A 160 -27.08 -20.36 -28.44
C ALA A 160 -28.14 -20.44 -27.35
N ALA A 161 -27.87 -21.20 -26.28
CA ALA A 161 -28.79 -21.44 -25.17
C ALA A 161 -29.16 -20.16 -24.40
N LEU A 162 -28.26 -19.18 -24.33
CA LEU A 162 -28.50 -17.87 -23.70
C LEU A 162 -29.51 -16.99 -24.45
N ARG A 163 -29.93 -17.37 -25.66
CA ARG A 163 -30.88 -16.60 -26.48
C ARG A 163 -32.31 -17.04 -26.17
N PHE A 164 -32.87 -16.57 -25.05
CA PHE A 164 -34.22 -16.94 -24.61
C PHE A 164 -35.31 -16.56 -25.61
N ASP A 165 -35.18 -15.39 -26.24
CA ASP A 165 -36.11 -14.91 -27.27
C ASP A 165 -35.86 -15.51 -28.66
N HIS A 166 -35.10 -16.60 -28.79
CA HIS A 166 -34.73 -17.16 -30.08
C HIS A 166 -35.03 -18.66 -30.17
N PRO A 167 -35.62 -19.17 -31.28
CA PRO A 167 -35.90 -20.60 -31.43
C PRO A 167 -34.66 -21.50 -31.33
N ILE A 168 -33.49 -20.96 -31.71
CA ILE A 168 -32.22 -21.68 -31.52
C ILE A 168 -31.89 -21.90 -30.05
N GLY A 169 -32.25 -20.96 -29.16
CA GLY A 169 -31.99 -21.07 -27.75
C GLY A 169 -32.84 -22.15 -27.11
N GLU A 170 -34.11 -22.27 -27.52
CA GLU A 170 -34.97 -23.39 -27.10
C GLU A 170 -34.36 -24.75 -27.49
N ARG A 171 -33.88 -24.89 -28.73
CA ARG A 171 -33.23 -26.12 -29.20
C ARG A 171 -31.90 -26.39 -28.49
N ALA A 172 -31.09 -25.36 -28.27
CA ALA A 172 -29.83 -25.47 -27.53
C ALA A 172 -30.08 -25.91 -26.08
N ARG A 173 -31.06 -25.30 -25.41
CA ARG A 173 -31.49 -25.67 -24.05
C ARG A 173 -32.05 -27.08 -23.98
N ALA A 174 -32.91 -27.47 -24.94
CA ALA A 174 -33.39 -28.85 -25.04
C ALA A 174 -32.22 -29.84 -25.17
N ARG A 175 -31.20 -29.50 -25.97
CA ARG A 175 -30.00 -30.32 -26.14
C ARG A 175 -29.16 -30.42 -24.86
N LEU A 176 -29.06 -29.34 -24.08
CA LEU A 176 -28.40 -29.38 -22.77
C LEU A 176 -29.08 -30.35 -21.79
N LEU A 177 -30.41 -30.51 -21.89
CA LEU A 177 -31.20 -31.36 -21.00
C LEU A 177 -31.29 -32.83 -21.45
N THR A 178 -30.94 -33.15 -22.69
CA THR A 178 -31.08 -34.52 -23.23
C THR A 178 -30.13 -35.49 -22.51
N PRO A 179 -30.63 -36.52 -21.80
CA PRO A 179 -29.80 -37.55 -21.19
C PRO A 179 -28.98 -38.28 -22.25
N GLY A 180 -27.67 -38.38 -22.08
CA GLY A 180 -26.77 -39.04 -23.04
C GLY A 180 -26.08 -38.11 -24.05
N ALA A 181 -26.50 -36.84 -24.17
CA ALA A 181 -25.70 -35.82 -24.86
C ALA A 181 -24.31 -35.63 -24.18
N HIS A 182 -24.17 -36.13 -22.96
CA HIS A 182 -22.97 -36.09 -22.13
C HIS A 182 -21.87 -37.09 -22.54
N GLU A 183 -22.16 -38.07 -23.39
CA GLU A 183 -21.12 -39.00 -23.89
C GLU A 183 -20.32 -38.43 -25.07
N THR A 184 -20.84 -37.39 -25.74
CA THR A 184 -20.23 -36.81 -26.95
C THR A 184 -19.73 -35.37 -26.77
N ILE A 185 -20.15 -34.72 -25.70
CA ILE A 185 -19.77 -33.35 -25.32
C ILE A 185 -19.19 -33.45 -23.93
N ASP A 186 -18.11 -32.72 -23.63
CA ASP A 186 -17.60 -32.50 -22.27
C ASP A 186 -18.67 -31.78 -21.43
N ALA A 187 -19.70 -32.53 -21.04
CA ALA A 187 -20.93 -32.01 -20.47
C ALA A 187 -20.73 -31.31 -19.12
N PRO A 188 -19.81 -31.74 -18.23
CA PRO A 188 -19.50 -30.98 -17.03
C PRO A 188 -19.02 -29.56 -17.40
N GLU A 189 -18.08 -29.44 -18.34
CA GLU A 189 -17.56 -28.14 -18.78
C GLU A 189 -18.65 -27.28 -19.44
N THR A 190 -19.53 -27.88 -20.25
CA THR A 190 -20.62 -27.15 -20.90
C THR A 190 -21.65 -26.64 -19.90
N ILE A 191 -22.03 -27.45 -18.91
CA ILE A 191 -22.95 -27.05 -17.82
C ILE A 191 -22.28 -25.98 -16.96
N ASP A 192 -21.00 -26.12 -16.64
CA ASP A 192 -20.24 -25.14 -15.86
C ASP A 192 -20.18 -23.78 -16.57
N LEU A 193 -19.89 -23.77 -17.89
CA LEU A 193 -19.92 -22.56 -18.71
C LEU A 193 -21.31 -21.93 -18.76
N PHE A 194 -22.37 -22.73 -18.88
CA PHE A 194 -23.75 -22.26 -18.88
C PHE A 194 -24.13 -21.65 -17.53
N CYS A 195 -23.77 -22.30 -16.42
CA CYS A 195 -23.99 -21.81 -15.07
C CYS A 195 -23.20 -20.53 -14.77
N ALA A 196 -21.95 -20.43 -15.27
CA ALA A 196 -21.15 -19.21 -15.16
C ALA A 196 -21.83 -18.04 -15.88
N ALA A 197 -22.36 -18.26 -17.09
CA ALA A 197 -23.13 -17.24 -17.80
C ALA A 197 -24.43 -16.86 -17.07
N ALA A 198 -25.06 -17.82 -16.38
CA ALA A 198 -26.29 -17.59 -15.62
C ALA A 198 -26.12 -16.65 -14.42
N LEU A 199 -24.91 -16.49 -13.88
CA LEU A 199 -24.63 -15.52 -12.81
C LEU A 199 -24.88 -14.05 -13.22
N ASN A 200 -24.96 -13.78 -14.52
CA ASN A 200 -25.17 -12.46 -15.11
C ASN A 200 -26.49 -12.34 -15.89
N SER A 201 -27.34 -13.37 -15.90
CA SER A 201 -28.60 -13.39 -16.66
C SER A 201 -29.72 -14.01 -15.83
N PRO A 202 -30.75 -13.24 -15.43
CA PRO A 202 -31.83 -13.73 -14.57
C PRO A 202 -32.65 -14.84 -15.25
N ASP A 203 -32.89 -14.76 -16.57
CA ASP A 203 -33.61 -15.80 -17.31
C ASP A 203 -32.83 -17.12 -17.35
N THR A 204 -31.51 -17.03 -17.50
CA THR A 204 -30.63 -18.21 -17.49
C THR A 204 -30.55 -18.82 -16.10
N ALA A 205 -30.48 -18.00 -15.05
CA ALA A 205 -30.54 -18.45 -13.67
C ALA A 205 -31.86 -19.17 -13.35
N ALA A 206 -33.00 -18.62 -13.79
CA ALA A 206 -34.30 -19.23 -13.64
C ALA A 206 -34.38 -20.59 -14.35
N PHE A 207 -33.84 -20.69 -15.57
CA PHE A 207 -33.76 -21.95 -16.31
C PHE A 207 -32.89 -22.99 -15.60
N CYS A 208 -31.71 -22.61 -15.09
CA CYS A 208 -30.89 -23.53 -14.31
C CYS A 208 -31.61 -24.03 -13.06
N ALA A 209 -32.33 -23.15 -12.36
CA ALA A 209 -33.10 -23.51 -11.17
C ALA A 209 -34.24 -24.48 -11.49
N GLU A 210 -35.00 -24.23 -12.57
CA GLU A 210 -36.09 -25.08 -13.03
C GLU A 210 -35.62 -26.50 -13.40
N HIS A 211 -34.43 -26.62 -13.98
CA HIS A 211 -33.89 -27.88 -14.47
C HIS A 211 -32.81 -28.50 -13.57
N HIS A 212 -32.61 -27.96 -12.36
CA HIS A 212 -31.60 -28.42 -11.40
C HIS A 212 -30.17 -28.48 -11.99
N LEU A 213 -29.84 -27.56 -12.90
CA LEU A 213 -28.49 -27.41 -13.44
C LEU A 213 -27.63 -26.63 -12.46
N ALA A 214 -26.45 -27.14 -12.17
CA ALA A 214 -25.51 -26.48 -11.28
C ALA A 214 -24.06 -26.87 -11.63
N PRO A 215 -23.07 -26.03 -11.27
CA PRO A 215 -21.66 -26.34 -11.51
C PRO A 215 -21.23 -27.68 -10.91
N ALA A 216 -20.29 -28.38 -11.54
CA ALA A 216 -19.74 -29.65 -11.06
C ALA A 216 -18.95 -29.48 -9.75
N ASP A 217 -18.16 -28.41 -9.64
CA ASP A 217 -17.41 -28.05 -8.45
C ASP A 217 -18.33 -27.61 -7.29
N GLN A 218 -18.12 -28.16 -6.09
CA GLN A 218 -19.01 -27.92 -4.95
C GLN A 218 -18.94 -26.47 -4.44
N VAL A 219 -17.78 -25.83 -4.51
CA VAL A 219 -17.59 -24.44 -4.05
C VAL A 219 -18.30 -23.49 -5.01
N GLN A 220 -18.09 -23.65 -6.31
CA GLN A 220 -18.80 -22.89 -7.34
C GLN A 220 -20.31 -23.15 -7.28
N ARG A 221 -20.74 -24.38 -6.97
CA ARG A 221 -22.15 -24.71 -6.79
C ARG A 221 -22.80 -23.98 -5.62
N ALA A 222 -22.13 -23.88 -4.48
CA ALA A 222 -22.64 -23.11 -3.33
C ALA A 222 -22.80 -21.62 -3.68
N VAL A 223 -21.75 -21.02 -4.28
CA VAL A 223 -21.77 -19.63 -4.81
C VAL A 223 -22.92 -19.43 -5.80
N PHE A 224 -23.10 -20.39 -6.71
CA PHE A 224 -24.12 -20.36 -7.73
C PHE A 224 -25.54 -20.36 -7.14
N PHE A 225 -25.84 -21.25 -6.19
CA PHE A 225 -27.17 -21.30 -5.57
C PHE A 225 -27.50 -20.02 -4.79
N VAL A 226 -26.52 -19.42 -4.11
CA VAL A 226 -26.70 -18.11 -3.46
C VAL A 226 -27.00 -17.01 -4.49
N ARG A 227 -26.19 -16.92 -5.55
CA ARG A 227 -26.31 -15.87 -6.58
C ARG A 227 -27.57 -15.98 -7.43
N THR A 228 -28.10 -17.18 -7.57
CA THR A 228 -29.33 -17.44 -8.35
C THR A 228 -30.59 -17.49 -7.49
N GLY A 229 -30.50 -17.21 -6.19
CA GLY A 229 -31.65 -17.12 -5.30
C GLY A 229 -32.28 -18.48 -4.96
N GLN A 230 -31.47 -19.52 -4.80
CA GLN A 230 -31.88 -20.89 -4.48
C GLN A 230 -31.48 -21.28 -3.04
N PRO A 231 -32.05 -20.65 -1.98
CA PRO A 231 -31.64 -20.82 -0.58
C PRO A 231 -31.71 -22.27 -0.09
N ASP A 232 -32.72 -23.02 -0.49
CA ASP A 232 -32.95 -24.37 0.02
C ASP A 232 -31.91 -25.36 -0.54
N GLN A 233 -31.54 -25.20 -1.81
CA GLN A 233 -30.47 -26.00 -2.42
C GLN A 233 -29.11 -25.66 -1.84
N TYR A 234 -28.85 -24.37 -1.59
CA TYR A 234 -27.67 -23.91 -0.87
C TYR A 234 -27.58 -24.54 0.53
N ARG A 235 -28.62 -24.41 1.37
CA ARG A 235 -28.61 -24.95 2.74
C ARG A 235 -28.49 -26.47 2.80
N ALA A 236 -29.01 -27.18 1.80
CA ALA A 236 -28.85 -28.62 1.70
C ALA A 236 -27.41 -29.01 1.32
N LEU A 237 -26.75 -28.22 0.46
CA LEU A 237 -25.37 -28.46 0.02
C LEU A 237 -24.34 -28.06 1.09
N ASP A 238 -24.56 -26.93 1.74
CA ASP A 238 -23.60 -26.24 2.60
C ASP A 238 -24.28 -25.79 3.91
N PRO A 239 -24.72 -26.74 4.76
CA PRO A 239 -25.48 -26.42 5.97
C PRO A 239 -24.69 -25.61 7.00
N ASP A 240 -23.35 -25.63 6.91
CA ASP A 240 -22.44 -24.86 7.77
C ASP A 240 -21.87 -23.61 7.07
N GLY A 241 -22.15 -23.39 5.78
CA GLY A 241 -21.63 -22.24 5.03
C GLY A 241 -20.14 -22.32 4.71
N SER A 242 -19.48 -23.46 4.92
CA SER A 242 -18.03 -23.63 4.72
C SER A 242 -17.63 -23.56 3.25
N LEU A 243 -18.44 -24.10 2.34
CA LEU A 243 -18.20 -24.04 0.89
C LEU A 243 -18.37 -22.62 0.37
N LEU A 244 -19.40 -21.91 0.82
CA LEU A 244 -19.64 -20.52 0.45
C LEU A 244 -18.56 -19.60 1.02
N ALA A 245 -18.07 -19.84 2.23
CA ALA A 245 -16.91 -19.14 2.80
C ALA A 245 -15.64 -19.33 1.96
N LEU A 246 -15.38 -20.56 1.50
CA LEU A 246 -14.26 -20.84 0.60
C LEU A 246 -14.42 -20.13 -0.75
N GLY A 247 -15.62 -20.19 -1.33
CA GLY A 247 -15.94 -19.51 -2.59
C GLY A 247 -15.81 -18.00 -2.49
N TYR A 248 -16.30 -17.42 -1.40
CA TYR A 248 -16.19 -15.99 -1.10
C TYR A 248 -14.72 -15.53 -1.00
N ARG A 249 -13.87 -16.28 -0.28
CA ARG A 249 -12.44 -15.98 -0.17
C ARG A 249 -11.69 -16.10 -1.50
N GLY A 250 -12.09 -17.04 -2.35
CA GLY A 250 -11.52 -17.18 -3.70
C GLY A 250 -11.99 -16.13 -4.71
N ALA A 251 -13.09 -15.43 -4.43
CA ALA A 251 -13.70 -14.49 -5.37
C ALA A 251 -12.98 -13.14 -5.41
N SER A 252 -13.07 -12.47 -6.56
CA SER A 252 -12.65 -11.06 -6.72
C SER A 252 -13.50 -10.10 -5.89
N ASP A 253 -13.04 -8.86 -5.68
CA ASP A 253 -13.79 -7.86 -4.91
C ASP A 253 -15.18 -7.56 -5.50
N GLU A 254 -15.29 -7.55 -6.82
CA GLU A 254 -16.56 -7.36 -7.54
C GLU A 254 -17.52 -8.54 -7.26
N GLU A 255 -17.02 -9.77 -7.34
CA GLU A 255 -17.80 -10.98 -7.05
C GLU A 255 -18.20 -11.07 -5.58
N ARG A 256 -17.30 -10.73 -4.65
CA ARG A 256 -17.58 -10.65 -3.20
C ARG A 256 -18.67 -9.63 -2.90
N SER A 257 -18.62 -8.46 -3.54
CA SER A 257 -19.66 -7.44 -3.42
C SER A 257 -21.03 -7.97 -3.87
N ALA A 258 -21.07 -8.59 -5.05
CA ALA A 258 -22.30 -9.16 -5.59
C ALA A 258 -22.80 -10.39 -4.79
N LEU A 259 -21.90 -11.18 -4.20
CA LEU A 259 -22.25 -12.24 -3.25
C LEU A 259 -22.86 -11.67 -1.96
N ARG A 260 -22.30 -10.61 -1.37
CA ARG A 260 -22.90 -9.94 -0.20
C ARG A 260 -24.31 -9.41 -0.50
N ALA A 261 -24.51 -8.86 -1.68
CA ALA A 261 -25.84 -8.44 -2.13
C ALA A 261 -26.80 -9.63 -2.21
N ALA A 262 -26.39 -10.75 -2.80
CA ALA A 262 -27.23 -11.96 -2.89
C ALA A 262 -27.52 -12.58 -1.52
N MET A 263 -26.52 -12.69 -0.64
CA MET A 263 -26.68 -13.25 0.71
C MET A 263 -27.63 -12.43 1.59
N SER A 264 -27.81 -11.14 1.32
CA SER A 264 -28.79 -10.31 2.05
C SER A 264 -30.22 -10.85 1.98
N GLY A 265 -30.56 -11.64 0.95
CA GLY A 265 -31.85 -12.33 0.81
C GLY A 265 -31.93 -13.69 1.50
N LEU A 266 -30.81 -14.32 1.90
CA LEU A 266 -30.78 -15.66 2.51
C LEU A 266 -31.04 -15.65 4.02
N GLY A 267 -30.89 -14.48 4.65
CA GLY A 267 -30.93 -14.30 6.10
C GLY A 267 -29.56 -13.96 6.66
N VAL A 268 -29.53 -13.22 7.77
CA VAL A 268 -28.30 -12.58 8.28
C VAL A 268 -27.33 -13.57 8.95
N LEU A 269 -27.81 -14.72 9.43
CA LEU A 269 -26.94 -15.73 10.04
C LEU A 269 -25.97 -16.35 9.02
N ASP A 270 -26.41 -16.59 7.78
CA ASP A 270 -25.58 -17.21 6.75
C ASP A 270 -24.42 -16.30 6.35
N VAL A 271 -24.65 -14.99 6.30
CA VAL A 271 -23.63 -13.96 6.03
C VAL A 271 -22.51 -13.97 7.07
N LEU A 272 -22.87 -14.07 8.35
CA LEU A 272 -21.89 -14.04 9.45
C LEU A 272 -21.00 -15.28 9.43
N HIS A 273 -21.56 -16.47 9.20
CA HIS A 273 -20.78 -17.70 9.12
C HIS A 273 -19.79 -17.68 7.93
N VAL A 274 -20.22 -17.11 6.80
CA VAL A 274 -19.40 -17.00 5.59
C VAL A 274 -18.23 -16.02 5.78
N LEU A 275 -18.49 -14.86 6.39
CA LEU A 275 -17.48 -13.80 6.55
C LEU A 275 -16.58 -13.99 7.77
N ALA A 276 -17.10 -14.55 8.86
CA ALA A 276 -16.32 -14.79 10.08
C ALA A 276 -15.58 -16.14 10.06
N GLY A 277 -15.94 -17.03 9.14
CA GLY A 277 -15.46 -18.41 9.09
C GLY A 277 -16.04 -19.27 10.22
N GLN A 278 -16.27 -20.56 9.93
CA GLN A 278 -16.75 -21.57 10.91
C GLN A 278 -15.69 -21.92 11.98
N GLY A 279 -14.43 -21.52 11.79
CA GLY A 279 -13.35 -21.82 12.72
C GLY A 279 -13.15 -20.69 13.71
N THR A 280 -13.31 -20.99 15.00
CA THR A 280 -13.03 -20.22 16.23
C THR A 280 -11.63 -19.59 16.34
N ARG A 281 -10.87 -19.41 15.25
CA ARG A 281 -9.58 -18.76 15.27
C ARG A 281 -9.73 -17.33 14.78
N GLN A 282 -9.36 -16.39 15.66
CA GLN A 282 -9.16 -14.94 15.47
C GLN A 282 -8.49 -14.51 14.13
N GLY A 283 -8.00 -15.45 13.32
CA GLY A 283 -7.29 -15.20 12.06
C GLY A 283 -8.17 -14.69 10.91
N ASP A 284 -9.42 -15.13 10.77
CA ASP A 284 -10.18 -14.84 9.54
C ASP A 284 -10.64 -13.38 9.46
N PHE A 285 -10.98 -12.77 10.61
CA PHE A 285 -11.42 -11.37 10.66
C PHE A 285 -10.37 -10.38 10.12
N THR A 286 -9.10 -10.73 10.28
CA THR A 286 -7.96 -9.88 9.94
C THR A 286 -7.76 -9.79 8.42
N SER A 287 -8.33 -10.75 7.68
CA SER A 287 -8.33 -10.79 6.22
C SER A 287 -9.45 -9.95 5.59
N LEU A 288 -10.46 -9.56 6.36
CA LEU A 288 -11.58 -8.77 5.85
C LEU A 288 -11.10 -7.39 5.43
N THR A 289 -11.66 -6.89 4.34
CA THR A 289 -11.51 -5.50 3.92
C THR A 289 -12.29 -4.57 4.86
N GLU A 290 -11.95 -3.28 4.87
CA GLU A 290 -12.69 -2.26 5.63
C GLU A 290 -14.20 -2.26 5.31
N HIS A 291 -14.55 -2.47 4.03
CA HIS A 291 -15.94 -2.49 3.59
C HIS A 291 -16.70 -3.71 4.10
N GLU A 292 -16.04 -4.85 4.23
CA GLU A 292 -16.64 -6.07 4.79
C GLU A 292 -16.82 -5.95 6.30
N ARG A 293 -15.82 -5.40 7.01
CA ARG A 293 -15.93 -5.12 8.44
C ARG A 293 -17.07 -4.14 8.75
N ARG A 294 -17.19 -3.05 7.99
CA ARG A 294 -18.30 -2.09 8.12
C ARG A 294 -19.65 -2.77 7.93
N TYR A 295 -19.78 -3.57 6.87
CA TYR A 295 -21.01 -4.30 6.60
C TYR A 295 -21.37 -5.28 7.74
N LEU A 296 -20.38 -5.99 8.31
CA LEU A 296 -20.60 -6.84 9.48
C LEU A 296 -21.07 -6.07 10.71
N VAL A 297 -20.44 -4.92 10.99
CA VAL A 297 -20.84 -4.03 12.09
C VAL A 297 -22.30 -3.60 11.95
N GLU A 298 -22.68 -3.08 10.78
CA GLU A 298 -24.06 -2.66 10.49
C GLU A 298 -25.06 -3.80 10.71
N ARG A 299 -24.74 -5.01 10.22
CA ARG A 299 -25.63 -6.17 10.35
C ARG A 299 -25.78 -6.69 11.76
N LEU A 300 -24.72 -6.69 12.55
CA LEU A 300 -24.79 -7.08 13.97
C LEU A 300 -25.53 -6.03 14.79
N ALA A 301 -25.32 -4.75 14.48
CA ALA A 301 -26.01 -3.64 15.14
C ALA A 301 -27.52 -3.64 14.84
N ASP A 302 -27.93 -3.81 13.59
CA ASP A 302 -29.33 -3.95 13.18
C ASP A 302 -30.07 -5.04 13.97
N ARG A 303 -29.36 -6.14 14.28
CA ARG A 303 -29.89 -7.30 15.01
C ARG A 303 -29.78 -7.19 16.51
N ARG A 304 -29.06 -6.18 17.01
CA ARG A 304 -28.73 -6.04 18.44
C ARG A 304 -27.96 -7.24 18.98
N ASP A 305 -27.14 -7.88 18.15
CA ASP A 305 -26.24 -8.97 18.57
C ASP A 305 -24.96 -8.37 19.18
N TRP A 306 -25.16 -7.75 20.35
CA TRP A 306 -24.15 -6.91 20.97
C TRP A 306 -22.94 -7.68 21.47
N ASP A 307 -23.13 -8.91 21.95
CA ASP A 307 -22.01 -9.72 22.42
C ASP A 307 -21.06 -10.07 21.27
N GLN A 308 -21.60 -10.46 20.11
CA GLN A 308 -20.78 -10.73 18.93
C GLN A 308 -20.16 -9.45 18.35
N LEU A 309 -20.90 -8.33 18.30
CA LEU A 309 -20.35 -7.05 17.88
C LEU A 309 -19.22 -6.57 18.79
N TRP A 310 -19.33 -6.81 20.10
CA TRP A 310 -18.29 -6.46 21.07
C TRP A 310 -17.02 -7.28 20.87
N SER A 311 -17.15 -8.60 20.71
CA SER A 311 -16.03 -9.47 20.36
C SER A 311 -15.34 -9.04 19.05
N LEU A 312 -16.12 -8.59 18.07
CA LEU A 312 -15.62 -8.05 16.81
C LEU A 312 -14.83 -6.75 17.00
N THR A 313 -15.40 -5.83 17.78
CA THR A 313 -14.83 -4.49 18.06
C THR A 313 -13.42 -4.60 18.61
N LEU A 314 -13.16 -5.55 19.51
CA LEU A 314 -11.83 -5.78 20.10
C LEU A 314 -10.79 -6.38 19.12
N GLN A 315 -11.23 -6.86 17.96
CA GLN A 315 -10.35 -7.40 16.92
C GLN A 315 -10.06 -6.39 15.80
N MET A 316 -10.82 -5.30 15.71
CA MET A 316 -10.70 -4.27 14.67
C MET A 316 -9.45 -3.39 14.82
N PRO A 317 -9.05 -2.67 13.76
CA PRO A 317 -8.13 -1.55 13.89
C PRO A 317 -8.67 -0.53 14.90
N LEU A 318 -7.81 0.07 15.70
CA LEU A 318 -8.23 0.97 16.79
C LEU A 318 -9.20 2.09 16.34
N PRO A 319 -8.99 2.79 15.20
CA PRO A 319 -9.92 3.82 14.75
C PRO A 319 -11.31 3.27 14.40
N GLU A 320 -11.37 2.04 13.89
CA GLU A 320 -12.63 1.36 13.59
C GLU A 320 -13.34 0.90 14.86
N ALA A 321 -12.60 0.39 15.85
CA ALA A 321 -13.15 0.01 17.15
C ALA A 321 -13.81 1.20 17.86
N VAL A 322 -13.15 2.36 17.85
CA VAL A 322 -13.69 3.61 18.42
C VAL A 322 -14.95 4.06 17.69
N ARG A 323 -15.02 3.97 16.35
CA ARG A 323 -16.25 4.29 15.61
C ARG A 323 -17.39 3.30 15.89
N THR A 324 -17.06 2.02 16.03
CA THR A 324 -18.05 0.96 16.22
C THR A 324 -18.75 1.04 17.58
N VAL A 325 -18.09 1.60 18.61
CA VAL A 325 -18.67 1.71 19.96
C VAL A 325 -19.94 2.58 20.02
N ASP A 326 -20.12 3.50 19.05
CA ASP A 326 -21.31 4.36 18.95
C ASP A 326 -22.56 3.56 18.52
N GLU A 327 -22.39 2.46 17.79
CA GLU A 327 -23.48 1.61 17.28
C GLU A 327 -24.21 0.83 18.39
N PHE A 328 -23.60 0.68 19.57
CA PHE A 328 -24.19 -0.06 20.69
C PHE A 328 -25.31 0.69 21.42
N GLY A 329 -25.47 1.99 21.21
CA GLY A 329 -26.45 2.82 21.91
C GLY A 329 -26.28 2.75 23.44
N ASP A 330 -27.31 2.24 24.13
CA ASP A 330 -27.36 2.10 25.60
C ASP A 330 -26.82 0.76 26.12
N TRP A 331 -26.53 -0.21 25.24
CA TRP A 331 -25.98 -1.49 25.68
C TRP A 331 -24.58 -1.34 26.27
N ARG A 332 -24.25 -2.18 27.26
CA ARG A 332 -22.93 -2.28 27.89
C ARG A 332 -22.58 -3.76 28.13
N PRO A 333 -21.31 -4.16 28.01
CA PRO A 333 -20.89 -5.51 28.37
C PRO A 333 -21.04 -5.73 29.89
N SER A 334 -21.31 -6.97 30.29
CA SER A 334 -21.61 -7.33 31.68
C SER A 334 -20.36 -7.44 32.56
N GLY A 335 -19.21 -7.80 31.97
CA GLY A 335 -17.93 -7.90 32.68
C GLY A 335 -17.38 -6.53 33.08
N GLU A 336 -16.80 -6.41 34.29
CA GLU A 336 -16.23 -5.15 34.76
C GLU A 336 -15.05 -4.69 33.90
N ASP A 337 -14.16 -5.63 33.54
CA ASP A 337 -13.02 -5.36 32.68
C ASP A 337 -13.47 -4.97 31.25
N ASP A 338 -14.43 -5.70 30.67
CA ASP A 338 -15.05 -5.34 29.38
C ASP A 338 -15.65 -3.94 29.41
N ARG A 339 -16.41 -3.63 30.46
CA ARG A 339 -17.06 -2.33 30.64
C ARG A 339 -16.02 -1.21 30.73
N ARG A 340 -14.89 -1.43 31.39
CA ARG A 340 -13.80 -0.44 31.43
C ARG A 340 -13.25 -0.16 30.03
N VAL A 341 -12.99 -1.19 29.22
CA VAL A 341 -12.51 -1.00 27.83
C VAL A 341 -13.57 -0.33 26.97
N PHE A 342 -14.83 -0.75 27.09
CA PHE A 342 -15.96 -0.17 26.37
C PHE A 342 -16.09 1.33 26.66
N GLU A 343 -16.07 1.73 27.94
CA GLU A 343 -16.17 3.14 28.31
C GLU A 343 -14.92 3.94 27.88
N ALA A 344 -13.73 3.32 27.87
CA ALA A 344 -12.53 3.96 27.34
C ALA A 344 -12.62 4.20 25.81
N LEU A 345 -13.12 3.23 25.05
CA LEU A 345 -13.37 3.38 23.61
C LEU A 345 -14.42 4.45 23.33
N ARG A 346 -15.52 4.46 24.10
CA ARG A 346 -16.62 5.43 23.97
C ARG A 346 -16.23 6.85 24.35
N ALA A 347 -15.31 7.01 25.29
CA ALA A 347 -14.82 8.33 25.70
C ALA A 347 -13.78 8.92 24.72
N ALA A 348 -13.22 8.12 23.81
CA ALA A 348 -12.20 8.56 22.88
C ALA A 348 -12.80 9.38 21.72
N ASP A 349 -12.09 10.42 21.27
CA ASP A 349 -12.47 11.15 20.05
C ASP A 349 -12.10 10.32 18.79
N PRO A 350 -13.08 9.88 17.97
CA PRO A 350 -12.81 9.06 16.79
C PRO A 350 -11.89 9.73 15.77
N GLN A 351 -11.98 11.07 15.62
CA GLN A 351 -11.16 11.80 14.66
C GLN A 351 -9.72 11.95 15.15
N ALA A 352 -9.53 12.19 16.45
CA ALA A 352 -8.22 12.24 17.08
C ALA A 352 -7.47 10.90 16.92
N VAL A 353 -8.14 9.79 17.21
CA VAL A 353 -7.56 8.44 17.10
C VAL A 353 -7.24 8.10 15.65
N ALA A 354 -8.15 8.38 14.71
CA ALA A 354 -7.90 8.16 13.28
C ALA A 354 -6.69 8.96 12.79
N ARG A 355 -6.62 10.27 13.07
CA ARG A 355 -5.48 11.12 12.68
C ARG A 355 -4.17 10.62 13.27
N PHE A 356 -4.17 10.17 14.53
CA PHE A 356 -2.99 9.60 15.16
C PHE A 356 -2.51 8.33 14.43
N VAL A 357 -3.43 7.39 14.15
CA VAL A 357 -3.10 6.14 13.46
C VAL A 357 -2.64 6.40 12.04
N ASP A 358 -3.30 7.29 11.29
CA ASP A 358 -2.93 7.64 9.91
C ASP A 358 -1.54 8.30 9.86
N THR A 359 -1.28 9.23 10.78
CA THR A 359 0.03 9.91 10.94
C THR A 359 1.13 8.90 11.28
N LEU A 360 0.82 7.91 12.12
CA LEU A 360 1.81 6.92 12.50
C LEU A 360 2.01 5.86 11.42
N ALA A 361 0.96 5.39 10.76
CA ALA A 361 1.02 4.36 9.73
C ALA A 361 1.70 4.82 8.43
N GLY A 362 1.96 6.11 8.26
CA GLY A 362 2.59 6.62 7.04
C GLY A 362 1.63 6.73 5.86
N ALA A 363 0.31 6.66 6.10
CA ALA A 363 -0.71 6.70 5.04
C ALA A 363 -0.72 8.06 4.32
N ASP A 364 -0.33 9.13 5.01
CA ASP A 364 -0.10 10.44 4.41
C ASP A 364 1.40 10.61 4.09
N PRO A 365 1.81 11.03 2.87
CA PRO A 365 3.19 11.47 2.61
C PRO A 365 3.68 12.59 3.54
N LEU A 366 2.76 13.24 4.27
CA LEU A 366 3.00 14.23 5.33
C LEU A 366 3.04 13.62 6.75
N SER A 367 3.14 12.31 6.89
CA SER A 367 3.14 11.62 8.19
C SER A 367 4.37 11.96 9.04
N ALA A 368 4.21 12.86 10.03
CA ALA A 368 5.23 13.18 11.02
C ALA A 368 5.39 12.08 12.07
N ILE A 369 6.59 11.99 12.65
CA ILE A 369 6.80 11.22 13.88
C ILE A 369 6.15 11.99 15.04
N PRO A 370 5.47 11.32 15.99
CA PRO A 370 5.00 11.96 17.21
C PRO A 370 6.13 12.73 17.88
N GLY A 371 5.88 14.01 18.17
CA GLY A 371 6.87 14.88 18.76
C GLY A 371 6.25 16.04 19.50
N THR A 372 7.11 16.79 20.17
CA THR A 372 6.77 18.02 20.86
C THR A 372 7.64 19.15 20.31
N ARG A 373 6.98 20.27 19.99
CA ARG A 373 7.64 21.50 19.59
C ARG A 373 7.92 22.35 20.82
N ILE A 374 9.18 22.67 21.04
CA ILE A 374 9.64 23.58 22.07
C ILE A 374 10.03 24.91 21.43
N ARG A 375 9.71 26.02 22.10
CA ARG A 375 10.17 27.36 21.74
C ARG A 375 11.11 27.86 22.83
N PRO A 376 12.43 27.61 22.74
CA PRO A 376 13.37 28.16 23.70
C PRO A 376 13.32 29.68 23.62
N ALA A 377 12.94 30.30 24.73
CA ALA A 377 12.88 31.75 24.89
C ALA A 377 13.94 32.17 25.90
N GLY A 378 14.76 33.17 25.56
CA GLY A 378 15.82 33.64 26.45
C GLY A 378 15.29 34.19 27.78
N PRO A 379 16.18 34.62 28.70
CA PRO A 379 15.77 35.23 29.96
C PRO A 379 14.79 36.39 29.80
N ASP A 380 14.88 37.10 28.66
CA ASP A 380 14.02 38.25 28.31
C ASP A 380 12.71 37.83 27.61
N GLY A 381 12.44 36.53 27.44
CA GLY A 381 11.27 36.00 26.74
C GLY A 381 11.37 35.94 25.21
N GLU A 382 12.44 36.45 24.62
CA GLU A 382 12.65 36.46 23.17
C GLU A 382 13.00 35.07 22.61
N PRO A 383 12.42 34.65 21.47
CA PRO A 383 12.77 33.39 20.82
C PRO A 383 14.26 33.27 20.47
N ILE A 384 14.78 32.04 20.49
CA ILE A 384 16.20 31.77 20.21
C ILE A 384 16.33 30.96 18.94
N ALA A 385 17.02 31.52 17.94
CA ALA A 385 17.44 30.79 16.77
C ALA A 385 18.53 29.78 17.16
N VAL A 386 18.11 28.55 17.49
CA VAL A 386 18.99 27.46 17.90
C VAL A 386 19.91 27.03 16.75
N GLY A 387 21.22 27.07 17.01
CA GLY A 387 22.26 26.69 16.06
C GLY A 387 22.97 25.37 16.41
N ALA A 388 22.90 24.94 17.67
CA ALA A 388 23.52 23.71 18.15
C ALA A 388 22.64 23.00 19.19
N LEU A 389 22.66 21.66 19.18
CA LEU A 389 21.88 20.77 20.03
C LEU A 389 22.74 19.58 20.49
N ASP A 390 22.62 19.16 21.75
CA ASP A 390 23.17 17.89 22.23
C ASP A 390 22.36 17.32 23.41
N PHE A 391 22.09 16.01 23.39
CA PHE A 391 21.36 15.34 24.46
C PHE A 391 22.28 14.95 25.61
N ALA A 392 21.76 15.01 26.84
CA ALA A 392 22.40 14.43 28.02
C ALA A 392 22.64 12.91 27.87
N PRO A 393 23.55 12.31 28.66
CA PRO A 393 23.89 10.88 28.55
C PRO A 393 22.69 9.96 28.73
N ASP A 394 21.76 10.32 29.60
CA ASP A 394 20.53 9.58 29.86
C ASP A 394 19.40 9.91 28.88
N GLY A 395 19.60 10.89 27.99
CA GLY A 395 18.60 11.39 27.05
C GLY A 395 17.50 12.23 27.67
N THR A 396 17.55 12.56 28.97
CA THR A 396 16.45 13.25 29.67
C THR A 396 16.53 14.77 29.62
N GLN A 397 17.70 15.31 29.26
CA GLN A 397 17.90 16.74 29.07
C GLN A 397 18.47 17.03 27.67
N LEU A 398 18.18 18.22 27.15
CA LEU A 398 18.65 18.71 25.86
C LEU A 398 19.39 20.04 26.05
N ALA A 399 20.69 20.05 25.78
CA ALA A 399 21.46 21.28 25.71
C ALA A 399 21.21 21.92 24.35
N PHE A 400 21.09 23.24 24.35
CA PHE A 400 20.94 24.03 23.15
C PHE A 400 21.75 25.32 23.25
N ALA A 401 22.16 25.84 22.10
CA ALA A 401 22.78 27.15 22.00
C ALA A 401 22.33 27.87 20.73
N GLY A 402 22.18 29.19 20.81
CA GLY A 402 21.65 29.98 19.71
C GLY A 402 21.82 31.48 19.88
N ARG A 403 21.10 32.21 19.03
CA ARG A 403 21.05 33.68 19.04
C ARG A 403 19.61 34.12 19.27
N GLY A 404 19.39 35.01 20.24
CA GLY A 404 18.12 35.68 20.45
C GLY A 404 17.70 36.45 19.20
N THR A 405 16.43 36.35 18.83
CA THR A 405 15.89 36.98 17.61
C THR A 405 15.72 38.49 17.74
N GLY A 406 15.81 39.02 18.97
CA GLY A 406 15.66 40.43 19.32
C GLY A 406 16.33 41.35 18.31
N HIS A 407 15.53 41.87 17.39
CA HIS A 407 15.94 42.91 16.47
C HIS A 407 16.23 44.14 17.33
N GLY A 408 17.47 44.60 17.31
CA GLY A 408 17.87 45.86 17.92
C GLY A 408 17.16 47.04 17.27
N SER A 409 15.87 47.22 17.56
CA SER A 409 15.06 48.36 17.15
C SER A 409 15.38 49.62 17.97
N GLY A 410 16.43 49.59 18.79
CA GLY A 410 16.98 50.73 19.51
C GLY A 410 17.82 51.63 18.61
N GLN A 411 17.20 52.25 17.61
CA GLN A 411 17.75 53.44 16.94
C GLN A 411 17.60 54.63 17.91
N GLY A 412 18.29 54.59 19.03
CA GLY A 412 18.12 55.53 20.14
C GLY A 412 19.45 55.86 20.81
N GLY A 413 20.29 56.62 20.08
CA GLY A 413 21.36 57.56 20.48
C GLY A 413 22.14 57.52 21.80
N GLY A 414 21.95 56.55 22.70
CA GLY A 414 22.63 56.46 23.99
C GLY A 414 23.94 55.68 23.88
N GLN A 415 25.03 56.36 23.54
CA GLN A 415 26.38 55.82 23.73
C GLN A 415 26.62 55.56 25.23
N GLY A 416 26.58 54.32 25.70
CA GLY A 416 27.09 54.04 27.05
C GLY A 416 26.76 52.69 27.71
N GLY A 417 25.70 51.98 27.33
CA GLY A 417 25.36 50.69 27.96
C GLY A 417 25.65 49.53 27.01
N GLY A 418 26.53 48.61 27.40
CA GLY A 418 27.01 47.52 26.56
C GLY A 418 25.89 46.74 25.85
N GLN A 419 25.93 46.74 24.51
CA GLN A 419 25.18 45.80 23.68
C GLN A 419 25.66 44.38 24.03
N GLY A 420 24.94 43.72 24.93
CA GLY A 420 25.10 42.29 25.15
C GLY A 420 24.83 41.59 23.83
N ASN A 421 25.84 40.95 23.26
CA ASN A 421 25.65 40.06 22.12
C ASN A 421 24.66 38.99 22.56
N GLY A 422 23.44 38.98 21.99
CA GLY A 422 22.31 38.14 22.39
C GLY A 422 22.51 36.64 22.12
N HIS A 423 23.67 36.08 22.48
CA HIS A 423 23.97 34.67 22.42
C HIS A 423 23.62 34.03 23.76
N CYS A 424 22.90 32.93 23.69
CA CYS A 424 22.38 32.23 24.85
C CYS A 424 22.51 30.74 24.62
N PHE A 425 22.64 30.02 25.74
CA PHE A 425 22.70 28.58 25.78
C PHE A 425 22.06 28.13 27.10
N GLY A 426 21.44 26.97 27.06
CA GLY A 426 20.65 26.47 28.16
C GLY A 426 20.47 24.97 28.06
N ILE A 427 19.98 24.39 29.15
CA ILE A 427 19.65 22.97 29.25
C ILE A 427 18.16 22.89 29.47
N LEU A 428 17.47 22.13 28.63
CA LEU A 428 16.04 21.87 28.77
C LEU A 428 15.86 20.49 29.41
N ASP A 429 15.18 20.42 30.55
CA ASP A 429 14.69 19.12 31.05
C ASP A 429 13.47 18.71 30.22
N LEU A 430 13.52 17.51 29.63
CA LEU A 430 12.50 17.04 28.71
C LEU A 430 11.25 16.50 29.42
N ARG A 431 11.27 16.37 30.75
CA ARG A 431 10.13 15.93 31.55
C ARG A 431 9.14 17.05 31.82
N ASP A 432 9.65 18.24 32.16
CA ASP A 432 8.84 19.42 32.49
C ASP A 432 8.97 20.54 31.45
N LEU A 433 9.86 20.38 30.46
CA LEU A 433 10.16 21.37 29.43
C LEU A 433 10.64 22.71 30.02
N ALA A 434 11.22 22.70 31.22
CA ALA A 434 11.76 23.88 31.87
C ALA A 434 13.20 24.14 31.43
N PRO A 435 13.52 25.31 30.85
CA PRO A 435 14.88 25.67 30.51
C PRO A 435 15.65 26.14 31.75
N VAL A 436 16.80 25.54 32.01
CA VAL A 436 17.84 26.00 32.92
C VAL A 436 18.87 26.80 32.12
N TRP A 437 18.85 28.12 32.29
CA TRP A 437 19.84 29.00 31.69
C TRP A 437 21.18 28.89 32.39
N LEU A 438 22.24 28.79 31.60
CA LEU A 438 23.61 28.94 32.09
C LEU A 438 24.04 30.38 31.81
N GLU A 439 24.74 31.03 32.76
CA GLU A 439 25.02 32.48 32.72
C GLU A 439 25.51 32.95 31.33
N GLY A 440 24.73 33.88 30.76
CA GLY A 440 24.94 34.46 29.43
C GLY A 440 25.90 35.64 29.48
N GLY A 441 27.00 35.53 28.73
CA GLY A 441 27.97 36.62 28.53
C GLY A 441 28.90 36.34 27.36
N LEU A 442 28.48 35.49 26.43
CA LEU A 442 29.37 34.98 25.41
C LEU A 442 29.49 35.98 24.24
N PRO A 443 30.72 36.29 23.80
CA PRO A 443 30.91 37.27 22.74
C PRO A 443 30.43 36.77 21.37
N HIS A 444 30.23 35.45 21.20
CA HIS A 444 29.98 34.79 19.92
C HIS A 444 28.97 33.63 20.08
N PRO A 445 28.27 33.22 19.00
CA PRO A 445 27.39 32.06 19.05
C PRO A 445 28.23 30.80 19.24
N ALA A 446 27.71 29.84 20.01
CA ALA A 446 28.31 28.53 20.09
C ALA A 446 28.11 27.78 18.77
N GLU A 447 29.20 27.26 18.23
CA GLU A 447 29.17 26.46 17.00
C GLU A 447 29.02 24.97 17.33
N LEU A 448 29.57 24.54 18.47
CA LEU A 448 29.55 23.16 18.93
C LEU A 448 29.24 23.12 20.42
N ILE A 449 28.39 22.18 20.81
CA ILE A 449 28.09 21.91 22.21
C ILE A 449 28.18 20.40 22.47
N ALA A 450 28.52 20.04 23.69
CA ALA A 450 28.37 18.68 24.20
C ALA A 450 27.76 18.68 25.60
N HIS A 451 26.65 17.98 25.78
CA HIS A 451 25.99 17.85 27.08
C HIS A 451 26.70 16.78 27.90
N LEU A 452 27.27 17.20 29.03
CA LEU A 452 28.01 16.31 29.92
C LEU A 452 27.06 15.61 30.91
N GLY A 453 26.00 16.28 31.34
CA GLY A 453 25.03 15.74 32.31
C GLY A 453 25.05 16.56 33.59
N SER A 454 24.06 16.40 34.47
CA SER A 454 23.97 17.12 35.75
C SER A 454 24.08 18.65 35.58
N ASP A 455 23.35 19.20 34.61
CA ASP A 455 23.32 20.62 34.28
C ASP A 455 24.67 21.23 33.85
N ALA A 456 25.56 20.40 33.29
CA ALA A 456 26.83 20.83 32.73
C ALA A 456 26.93 20.52 31.23
N MET A 457 27.57 21.43 30.50
CA MET A 457 27.89 21.28 29.09
C MET A 457 29.26 21.86 28.75
N VAL A 458 29.81 21.40 27.63
CA VAL A 458 30.95 22.03 26.97
C VAL A 458 30.43 22.84 25.80
N VAL A 459 30.91 24.08 25.70
CA VAL A 459 30.54 25.02 24.65
C VAL A 459 31.81 25.46 23.95
N VAL A 460 31.83 25.40 22.62
CA VAL A 460 32.95 25.90 21.82
C VAL A 460 32.60 27.24 21.21
N LEU A 461 33.45 28.23 21.50
CA LEU A 461 33.34 29.59 21.02
C LEU A 461 34.58 29.93 20.22
N ARG A 462 34.47 29.83 18.89
CA ARG A 462 35.58 29.99 17.94
C ARG A 462 36.76 29.05 18.26
N GLN A 463 37.70 29.54 19.05
CA GLN A 463 38.99 28.95 19.38
C GLN A 463 39.11 28.56 20.86
N GLN A 464 38.08 28.86 21.66
CA GLN A 464 38.06 28.61 23.09
C GLN A 464 37.00 27.57 23.42
N ILE A 465 37.34 26.71 24.38
CA ILE A 465 36.45 25.69 24.92
C ILE A 465 36.03 26.16 26.30
N HIS A 466 34.74 26.24 26.54
CA HIS A 466 34.17 26.64 27.81
C HIS A 466 33.48 25.45 28.44
N TYR A 467 33.74 25.22 29.72
CA TYR A 467 32.90 24.39 30.56
C TYR A 467 31.87 25.28 31.21
N ALA A 468 30.58 25.01 31.00
CA ALA A 468 29.50 25.76 31.62
C ALA A 468 28.66 24.83 32.48
N GLY A 469 28.35 25.28 33.69
CA GLY A 469 27.39 24.62 34.57
C GLY A 469 26.72 25.64 35.50
N ARG A 470 25.90 25.16 36.45
CA ARG A 470 25.17 26.04 37.39
C ARG A 470 26.08 26.99 38.18
N SER A 471 27.33 26.60 38.45
CA SER A 471 28.31 27.40 39.18
C SER A 471 29.01 28.47 38.33
N GLY A 472 28.62 28.64 37.06
CA GLY A 472 29.20 29.59 36.12
C GLY A 472 29.97 28.92 34.97
N THR A 473 30.61 29.77 34.16
CA THR A 473 31.35 29.35 32.97
C THR A 473 32.86 29.49 33.18
N VAL A 474 33.61 28.41 32.94
CA VAL A 474 35.07 28.37 33.07
C VAL A 474 35.69 28.10 31.70
N ALA A 475 36.56 29.00 31.23
CA ALA A 475 37.35 28.76 30.02
C ALA A 475 38.40 27.68 30.29
N LEU A 476 38.45 26.64 29.46
CA LEU A 476 39.51 25.63 29.51
C LEU A 476 40.76 26.21 28.85
N ALA A 477 41.93 25.97 29.44
CA ALA A 477 43.22 26.59 29.09
C ALA A 477 43.83 26.10 27.76
N THR A 478 43.00 25.84 26.75
CA THR A 478 43.39 25.36 25.42
C THR A 478 43.22 26.49 24.41
N ARG A 479 44.34 27.04 23.91
CA ARG A 479 44.37 27.92 22.75
C ARG A 479 44.45 27.09 21.48
N ALA A 480 43.31 26.56 21.03
CA ALA A 480 43.21 25.90 19.73
C ALA A 480 43.10 26.96 18.62
N ARG A 481 43.76 26.79 17.47
CA ARG A 481 43.54 27.67 16.30
C ARG A 481 42.18 27.41 15.66
N GLU A 482 41.68 26.19 15.79
CA GLU A 482 40.40 25.75 15.25
C GLU A 482 39.93 24.53 16.04
N VAL A 483 38.70 24.57 16.57
CA VAL A 483 38.04 23.40 17.17
C VAL A 483 36.99 22.92 16.18
N ARG A 484 37.09 21.66 15.74
CA ARG A 484 36.22 21.12 14.67
C ARG A 484 35.09 20.24 15.16
N VAL A 485 35.35 19.45 16.20
CA VAL A 485 34.41 18.46 16.70
C VAL A 485 34.50 18.44 18.22
N VAL A 486 33.33 18.43 18.85
CA VAL A 486 33.16 18.08 20.26
C VAL A 486 32.12 16.99 20.34
N GLN A 487 32.51 15.85 20.92
CA GLN A 487 31.62 14.73 21.07
C GLN A 487 31.83 14.05 22.41
N ARG A 488 30.73 13.68 23.06
CA ARG A 488 30.79 12.89 24.28
C ARG A 488 31.21 11.45 23.97
N ILE A 489 32.05 10.89 24.85
CA ILE A 489 32.55 9.53 24.73
C ILE A 489 31.72 8.57 25.57
N ALA A 490 31.77 8.67 26.90
CA ALA A 490 31.05 7.78 27.79
C ALA A 490 30.84 8.43 29.16
N GLY A 491 29.70 8.14 29.79
CA GLY A 491 29.35 8.66 31.11
C GLY A 491 29.29 10.19 31.15
N ASP A 492 29.29 10.73 32.36
CA ASP A 492 28.87 12.10 32.59
C ASP A 492 29.94 13.15 32.20
N ARG A 493 31.19 12.78 31.85
CA ARG A 493 32.32 13.74 31.81
C ARG A 493 33.51 13.44 30.88
N ALA A 494 33.38 12.50 29.95
CA ALA A 494 34.40 12.30 28.92
C ALA A 494 33.94 12.92 27.59
N PHE A 495 34.74 13.82 27.04
CA PHE A 495 34.49 14.41 25.73
C PHE A 495 35.77 14.46 24.90
N MET A 496 35.62 14.23 23.61
CA MET A 496 36.69 14.38 22.65
C MET A 496 36.64 15.78 22.08
N VAL A 497 37.80 16.44 22.01
CA VAL A 497 37.93 17.67 21.22
C VAL A 497 39.05 17.51 20.22
N THR A 498 38.72 17.88 18.99
CA THR A 498 39.70 17.93 17.92
C THR A 498 40.11 19.37 17.67
N ALA A 499 41.37 19.68 17.94
CA ALA A 499 41.92 21.02 17.83
C ALA A 499 43.15 21.05 16.92
N ARG A 500 43.25 22.09 16.07
CA ARG A 500 44.48 22.37 15.33
C ARG A 500 45.37 23.29 16.18
N ASP A 501 46.58 22.83 16.49
CA ASP A 501 47.59 23.64 17.20
C ASP A 501 48.13 24.75 16.26
N PRO A 502 48.47 25.95 16.76
CA PRO A 502 49.22 26.95 16.00
C PRO A 502 50.50 26.44 15.32
N GLU A 503 51.19 25.43 15.86
CA GLU A 503 52.38 24.79 15.25
C GLU A 503 52.08 23.80 14.10
N GLU A 504 50.89 23.93 13.49
CA GLU A 504 50.37 23.20 12.32
C GLU A 504 50.15 21.68 12.45
N ARG A 505 50.66 21.02 13.49
CA ARG A 505 50.33 19.60 13.73
C ARG A 505 48.94 19.48 14.40
N PRO A 506 48.00 18.70 13.83
CA PRO A 506 46.73 18.42 14.50
C PRO A 506 47.03 17.72 15.84
N ARG A 507 46.47 18.24 16.94
CA ARG A 507 46.57 17.61 18.26
C ARG A 507 45.24 17.00 18.64
N TRP A 508 45.32 15.75 19.08
CA TRP A 508 44.20 14.99 19.64
C TRP A 508 44.15 15.27 21.13
N GLY A 509 42.99 15.66 21.65
CA GLY A 509 42.74 15.69 23.08
C GLY A 509 41.47 14.91 23.38
N VAL A 510 41.61 13.78 24.05
CA VAL A 510 40.47 13.16 24.74
C VAL A 510 40.51 13.69 26.15
N PHE A 511 39.57 14.57 26.43
CA PHE A 511 39.47 15.26 27.69
C PHE A 511 38.56 14.47 28.61
N VAL A 512 39.10 14.07 29.76
CA VAL A 512 38.38 13.31 30.78
C VAL A 512 38.44 14.12 32.07
N GLY A 513 37.28 14.34 32.69
CA GLY A 513 37.16 15.06 33.96
C GLY A 513 36.36 14.29 35.01
N ARG A 514 36.58 14.60 36.29
CA ARG A 514 35.69 14.24 37.42
C ARG A 514 34.69 15.39 37.67
N SER A 515 33.57 15.17 38.37
CA SER A 515 32.70 16.30 38.80
C SER A 515 33.38 17.14 39.86
N GLY A 516 33.08 18.44 39.97
CA GLY A 516 33.65 19.45 39.10
C GLY A 516 35.14 19.60 39.37
N GLY A 517 35.92 18.66 38.83
CA GLY A 517 37.37 18.70 38.85
C GLY A 517 37.93 19.27 37.54
N LEU A 518 39.24 19.52 37.53
CA LEU A 518 39.96 19.89 36.30
C LEU A 518 39.79 18.81 35.24
N VAL A 519 39.44 19.23 34.03
CA VAL A 519 39.42 18.38 32.85
C VAL A 519 40.86 18.19 32.38
N THR A 520 41.30 16.95 32.23
CA THR A 520 42.67 16.60 31.80
C THR A 520 42.67 15.87 30.47
N ASP A 521 43.65 16.17 29.61
CA ASP A 521 43.92 15.34 28.43
C ASP A 521 44.39 13.96 28.90
N SER A 522 43.62 12.93 28.54
CA SER A 522 43.90 11.53 28.88
C SER A 522 45.15 10.97 28.20
N GLY A 523 45.60 11.60 27.10
CA GLY A 523 46.72 11.08 26.30
C GLY A 523 46.41 9.78 25.55
N LEU A 524 45.19 9.22 25.66
CA LEU A 524 44.79 7.95 25.05
C LEU A 524 44.97 7.93 23.53
N LEU A 525 44.80 9.09 22.88
CA LEU A 525 44.93 9.19 21.42
C LEU A 525 46.34 9.59 20.97
N ARG A 526 47.34 9.66 21.85
CA ARG A 526 48.71 10.01 21.44
C ARG A 526 49.33 8.98 20.49
N GLY A 527 48.81 7.75 20.45
CA GLY A 527 49.19 6.72 19.47
C GLY A 527 48.63 6.93 18.05
N MET A 528 47.65 7.84 17.87
CA MET A 528 46.98 8.11 16.58
C MET A 528 47.70 9.17 15.72
N VAL A 529 49.04 9.23 15.80
CA VAL A 529 49.87 10.30 15.21
C VAL A 529 49.75 10.39 13.68
N ASP A 530 49.36 9.30 13.01
CA ASP A 530 49.32 9.23 11.53
C ASP A 530 48.00 9.70 10.90
N ILE A 531 47.02 10.14 11.70
CA ILE A 531 45.73 10.57 11.17
C ILE A 531 45.78 12.07 10.90
N GLY A 532 45.26 12.47 9.73
CA GLY A 532 45.16 13.87 9.34
C GLY A 532 44.21 14.67 10.23
N ALA A 533 43.90 15.90 9.84
CA ALA A 533 42.97 16.73 10.59
C ALA A 533 41.56 16.07 10.61
N PRO A 534 41.03 15.67 11.78
CA PRO A 534 39.72 15.05 11.88
C PRO A 534 38.62 16.00 11.36
N ARG A 535 37.65 15.41 10.69
CA ARG A 535 36.48 16.09 10.13
C ARG A 535 35.18 15.65 10.79
N ALA A 536 35.12 14.39 11.20
CA ALA A 536 33.96 13.82 11.86
C ALA A 536 34.40 12.80 12.91
N SER A 537 33.56 12.61 13.93
CA SER A 537 33.69 11.49 14.85
C SER A 537 32.33 10.94 15.25
N ALA A 538 32.34 9.71 15.73
CA ALA A 538 31.20 9.05 16.34
C ALA A 538 31.66 8.24 17.53
N VAL A 539 30.75 8.07 18.48
CA VAL A 539 30.94 7.17 19.60
C VAL A 539 29.74 6.24 19.66
N ASP A 540 29.99 4.95 19.92
CA ASP A 540 28.91 3.97 20.04
C ASP A 540 28.06 4.22 21.28
N ALA A 541 26.86 3.61 21.33
CA ALA A 541 25.91 3.83 22.40
C ALA A 541 26.44 3.43 23.79
N ARG A 542 27.46 2.55 23.85
CA ARG A 542 28.11 2.12 25.09
C ARG A 542 29.30 3.00 25.48
N GLY A 543 29.71 3.93 24.62
CA GLY A 543 30.89 4.76 24.85
C GLY A 543 32.21 4.01 24.80
N ARG A 544 32.24 2.82 24.19
CA ARG A 544 33.39 1.94 24.08
C ARG A 544 34.18 2.20 22.80
N LEU A 545 33.49 2.36 21.67
CA LEU A 545 34.11 2.49 20.36
C LEU A 545 34.04 3.95 19.89
N ILE A 546 35.19 4.50 19.51
CA ILE A 546 35.29 5.82 18.89
C ILE A 546 35.68 5.63 17.42
N ALA A 547 34.82 6.08 16.50
CA ALA A 547 35.17 6.22 15.10
C ALA A 547 35.59 7.67 14.81
N VAL A 548 36.66 7.85 14.05
CA VAL A 548 37.16 9.15 13.62
C VAL A 548 37.43 9.10 12.13
N ALA A 549 36.91 10.07 11.40
CA ALA A 549 37.19 10.28 9.99
C ALA A 549 38.00 11.57 9.78
N ASP A 550 39.09 11.50 9.03
CA ASP A 550 39.96 12.65 8.74
C ASP A 550 39.69 13.32 7.38
N ALA A 551 40.38 14.44 7.14
CA ALA A 551 40.27 15.21 5.90
C ALA A 551 40.77 14.45 4.66
N ASP A 552 41.63 13.44 4.83
CA ASP A 552 42.15 12.60 3.76
C ASP A 552 41.29 11.34 3.56
N SER A 553 40.10 11.33 4.17
CA SER A 553 39.15 10.24 4.11
C SER A 553 39.66 8.92 4.69
N ARG A 554 40.52 8.97 5.71
CA ARG A 554 40.90 7.80 6.52
C ARG A 554 39.93 7.67 7.68
N VAL A 555 39.44 6.45 7.93
CA VAL A 555 38.63 6.15 9.12
C VAL A 555 39.49 5.36 10.10
N VAL A 556 39.46 5.73 11.38
CA VAL A 556 40.10 4.97 12.45
C VAL A 556 39.08 4.69 13.54
N VAL A 557 39.13 3.46 14.06
CA VAL A 557 38.28 2.99 15.16
C VAL A 557 39.17 2.70 16.35
N ALA A 558 38.90 3.34 17.47
CA ALA A 558 39.55 3.08 18.74
C ALA A 558 38.58 2.34 19.67
N ASP A 559 39.00 1.19 20.19
CA ASP A 559 38.33 0.46 21.27
C ASP A 559 38.97 0.86 22.60
N LEU A 560 38.28 1.70 23.36
CA LEU A 560 38.79 2.24 24.61
C LEU A 560 38.98 1.17 25.68
N ALA A 561 38.18 0.10 25.65
CA ALA A 561 38.28 -0.97 26.62
C ALA A 561 39.56 -1.81 26.42
N ASN A 562 39.96 -1.98 25.15
CA ASN A 562 41.12 -2.81 24.80
C ASN A 562 42.37 -1.99 24.42
N SER A 563 42.29 -0.66 24.44
CA SER A 563 43.33 0.24 23.93
C SER A 563 43.79 -0.12 22.50
N ALA A 564 42.88 -0.66 21.69
CA ALA A 564 43.15 -1.09 20.33
C ALA A 564 42.75 0.01 19.35
N VAL A 565 43.57 0.23 18.32
CA VAL A 565 43.31 1.23 17.27
C VAL A 565 43.42 0.55 15.92
N ASN A 566 42.32 0.51 15.17
CA ASN A 566 42.27 -0.08 13.84
C ASN A 566 42.07 1.01 12.78
N LYS A 567 42.97 1.06 11.81
CA LYS A 567 42.85 1.94 10.64
C LYS A 567 42.04 1.20 9.58
N LEU A 568 40.87 1.73 9.21
CA LEU A 568 40.09 1.19 8.11
C LEU A 568 40.61 1.79 6.81
N VAL A 569 41.03 0.92 5.89
CA VAL A 569 41.51 1.35 4.58
C VAL A 569 40.29 1.78 3.75
N PRO A 570 40.20 3.04 3.33
CA PRO A 570 39.12 3.46 2.44
C PRO A 570 39.25 2.75 1.09
N PRO A 571 38.15 2.47 0.39
CA PRO A 571 38.23 1.99 -0.98
C PRO A 571 39.00 3.03 -1.81
N LEU A 572 39.92 2.57 -2.67
CA LEU A 572 41.06 3.30 -3.28
C LEU A 572 40.76 4.63 -4.01
N ILE A 573 39.52 5.14 -4.03
CA ILE A 573 39.12 6.38 -4.73
C ILE A 573 38.02 7.12 -3.95
N LEU A 574 38.31 7.69 -2.78
CA LEU A 574 37.44 8.71 -2.17
C LEU A 574 37.85 10.10 -2.69
N ARG A 575 37.03 10.68 -3.58
CA ARG A 575 37.26 12.03 -4.13
C ARG A 575 36.74 13.16 -3.23
N HIS A 576 36.00 12.81 -2.18
CA HIS A 576 35.28 13.75 -1.34
C HIS A 576 35.60 13.49 0.12
N SER A 577 35.74 14.55 0.91
CA SER A 577 36.06 14.42 2.33
C SER A 577 34.87 13.87 3.11
N MET A 578 35.15 13.08 4.16
CA MET A 578 34.12 12.57 5.06
C MET A 578 33.66 13.69 6.00
N ARG A 579 32.34 13.87 6.10
CA ARG A 579 31.73 14.96 6.88
C ARG A 579 30.98 14.46 8.11
N GLN A 580 30.45 13.24 8.06
CA GLN A 580 29.73 12.62 9.16
C GLN A 580 30.16 11.16 9.28
N VAL A 581 30.13 10.63 10.49
CA VAL A 581 30.34 9.22 10.77
C VAL A 581 29.35 8.79 11.85
N ALA A 582 28.91 7.54 11.80
CA ALA A 582 28.11 6.87 12.80
C ALA A 582 28.63 5.45 13.01
N ILE A 583 28.51 4.93 14.21
CA ILE A 583 29.00 3.60 14.60
C ILE A 583 27.91 2.85 15.36
N SER A 584 27.63 1.63 14.92
CA SER A 584 26.87 0.62 15.66
C SER A 584 27.84 -0.39 16.27
N PRO A 585 27.38 -1.36 17.08
CA PRO A 585 28.24 -2.44 17.55
C PRO A 585 28.94 -3.21 16.43
N SER A 586 28.29 -3.36 15.27
CA SER A 586 28.73 -4.24 14.18
C SER A 586 29.15 -3.53 12.89
N ALA A 587 28.93 -2.22 12.77
CA ALA A 587 29.14 -1.49 11.53
C ALA A 587 29.50 -0.02 11.74
N ILE A 588 30.15 0.57 10.74
CA ILE A 588 30.43 2.00 10.66
C ILE A 588 29.90 2.53 9.34
N VAL A 589 29.23 3.67 9.42
CA VAL A 589 28.73 4.41 8.25
C VAL A 589 29.38 5.78 8.22
N CYS A 590 29.98 6.12 7.09
CA CYS A 590 30.49 7.47 6.86
C CYS A 590 29.74 8.11 5.68
N ALA A 591 29.48 9.40 5.79
CA ALA A 591 28.94 10.21 4.71
C ALA A 591 29.97 11.23 4.21
N THR A 592 30.10 11.36 2.90
CA THR A 592 30.99 12.34 2.27
C THR A 592 30.28 13.67 2.00
N ASP A 593 31.04 14.70 1.62
CA ASP A 593 30.51 15.99 1.18
C ASP A 593 29.60 15.88 -0.06
N SER A 594 29.76 14.85 -0.88
CA SER A 594 28.90 14.59 -2.04
C SER A 594 27.60 13.85 -1.66
N GLY A 595 27.44 13.50 -0.38
CA GLY A 595 26.31 12.70 0.10
C GLY A 595 26.47 11.20 -0.13
N ALA A 596 27.63 10.71 -0.58
CA ALA A 596 27.85 9.28 -0.73
C ALA A 596 28.00 8.62 0.65
N LEU A 597 27.40 7.43 0.81
CA LEU A 597 27.49 6.64 2.03
C LEU A 597 28.46 5.47 1.84
N HIS A 598 29.34 5.30 2.82
CA HIS A 598 30.31 4.21 2.89
C HIS A 598 30.07 3.38 4.14
N LEU A 599 30.08 2.05 3.99
CA LEU A 599 29.79 1.09 5.04
C LEU A 599 30.97 0.13 5.23
N TRP A 600 31.38 -0.03 6.49
CA TRP A 600 32.34 -1.03 6.94
C TRP A 600 31.68 -1.93 7.97
N HIS A 601 31.88 -3.24 7.85
CA HIS A 601 31.41 -4.24 8.81
C HIS A 601 32.51 -4.81 9.68
N GLU A 602 32.07 -5.48 10.75
CA GLU A 602 32.91 -6.30 11.62
C GLU A 602 33.91 -7.22 10.88
N PRO A 603 35.04 -7.51 11.53
CA PRO A 603 35.41 -7.05 12.88
C PRO A 603 35.98 -5.62 12.89
N LEU A 604 35.35 -4.70 13.64
CA LEU A 604 35.81 -3.30 13.77
C LEU A 604 37.01 -3.15 14.72
N THR A 605 37.18 -4.11 15.64
CA THR A 605 38.14 -4.06 16.74
C THR A 605 39.31 -5.02 16.60
N THR A 606 39.34 -5.88 15.58
CA THR A 606 40.45 -6.81 15.34
C THR A 606 41.39 -6.30 14.24
N SER A 607 42.60 -6.85 14.18
CA SER A 607 43.58 -6.56 13.13
C SER A 607 43.21 -7.10 11.73
N ARG A 608 42.10 -7.86 11.60
CA ARG A 608 41.61 -8.30 10.28
C ARG A 608 41.09 -7.10 9.50
N ALA A 609 41.39 -7.07 8.20
CA ALA A 609 40.89 -6.02 7.32
C ALA A 609 39.35 -6.07 7.29
N PRO A 610 38.65 -4.97 7.62
CA PRO A 610 37.19 -4.92 7.58
C PRO A 610 36.69 -5.05 6.14
N VAL A 611 35.57 -5.74 5.97
CA VAL A 611 34.91 -5.84 4.66
C VAL A 611 34.28 -4.49 4.35
N THR A 612 34.69 -3.90 3.22
CA THR A 612 34.12 -2.65 2.71
C THR A 612 33.09 -2.99 1.65
N ILE A 613 31.87 -2.48 1.83
CA ILE A 613 30.82 -2.59 0.81
C ILE A 613 30.98 -1.44 -0.18
N SER A 614 30.66 -1.69 -1.45
CA SER A 614 30.68 -0.64 -2.48
C SER A 614 29.83 0.56 -2.03
N PRO A 615 30.29 1.80 -2.27
CA PRO A 615 29.55 2.98 -1.83
C PRO A 615 28.19 3.08 -2.50
N TRP A 616 27.17 3.47 -1.75
CA TRP A 616 25.91 3.90 -2.35
C TRP A 616 26.11 5.27 -2.98
N LYS A 617 26.04 5.30 -4.32
CA LYS A 617 26.31 6.49 -5.15
C LYS A 617 25.09 7.40 -5.35
N GLN A 618 24.00 7.15 -4.63
CA GLN A 618 22.84 8.03 -4.68
C GLN A 618 23.28 9.43 -4.23
N HIS A 619 22.81 10.48 -4.91
CA HIS A 619 23.17 11.85 -4.52
C HIS A 619 22.26 12.28 -3.38
N TRP A 620 22.80 12.30 -2.16
CA TRP A 620 22.04 12.71 -0.99
C TRP A 620 22.13 14.23 -0.81
N PRO A 621 21.05 14.89 -0.36
CA PRO A 621 21.14 16.23 0.16
C PRO A 621 22.18 16.30 1.30
N PRO A 622 22.78 17.47 1.56
CA PRO A 622 23.71 17.64 2.67
C PRO A 622 23.12 17.11 3.99
N LEU A 623 23.80 16.15 4.59
CA LEU A 623 23.42 15.60 5.88
C LEU A 623 23.72 16.59 6.99
N LEU A 624 22.71 16.84 7.84
CA LEU A 624 22.89 17.56 9.09
C LEU A 624 23.47 16.65 10.17
N HIS A 625 23.03 15.40 10.21
CA HIS A 625 23.43 14.45 11.22
C HIS A 625 23.33 13.01 10.70
N LEU A 626 24.27 12.17 11.10
CA LEU A 626 24.27 10.73 10.88
C LEU A 626 24.49 10.06 12.24
N ALA A 627 23.65 9.11 12.61
CA ALA A 627 23.71 8.44 13.90
C ALA A 627 23.25 6.99 13.83
N TRP A 628 23.64 6.20 14.83
CA TRP A 628 23.05 4.91 15.11
C TRP A 628 21.93 5.06 16.15
N SER A 629 20.78 4.43 15.93
CA SER A 629 19.70 4.34 16.92
C SER A 629 19.66 2.92 17.50
N PRO A 630 20.12 2.72 18.76
CA PRO A 630 19.94 1.44 19.46
C PRO A 630 18.48 1.04 19.64
N ALA A 631 17.59 2.01 19.83
CA ALA A 631 16.17 1.76 20.03
C ALA A 631 15.46 1.21 18.78
N LEU A 632 15.93 1.60 17.59
CA LEU A 632 15.41 1.11 16.32
C LEU A 632 16.27 -0.01 15.72
N ASP A 633 17.48 -0.23 16.23
CA ASP A 633 18.49 -1.11 15.64
C ASP A 633 18.76 -0.76 14.16
N ARG A 634 18.86 0.56 13.89
CA ARG A 634 19.00 1.14 12.55
C ARG A 634 19.88 2.38 12.55
N PHE A 635 20.53 2.65 11.42
CA PHE A 635 21.19 3.94 11.20
C PHE A 635 20.18 4.99 10.75
N LEU A 636 20.42 6.23 11.17
CA LEU A 636 19.57 7.38 10.90
C LEU A 636 20.38 8.46 10.21
N ALA A 637 19.86 8.98 9.10
CA ALA A 637 20.44 10.08 8.37
C ALA A 637 19.45 11.24 8.31
N VAL A 638 19.81 12.37 8.94
CA VAL A 638 18.97 13.56 9.01
C VAL A 638 19.44 14.57 7.97
N THR A 639 18.55 14.95 7.08
CA THR A 639 18.73 16.02 6.10
C THR A 639 18.07 17.31 6.58
N GLY A 640 18.16 18.39 5.81
CA GLY A 640 17.44 19.63 6.10
C GLY A 640 15.92 19.48 6.19
N THR A 641 15.33 18.49 5.52
CA THR A 641 13.86 18.38 5.37
C THR A 641 13.31 17.02 5.81
N HIS A 642 14.14 15.99 5.90
CA HIS A 642 13.71 14.62 6.16
C HIS A 642 14.65 13.89 7.12
N LEU A 643 14.07 12.99 7.91
CA LEU A 643 14.76 11.85 8.50
C LEU A 643 14.71 10.67 7.52
N LYS A 644 15.84 10.03 7.29
CA LYS A 644 15.95 8.79 6.52
C LYS A 644 16.43 7.67 7.41
N ILE A 645 15.70 6.55 7.41
CA ILE A 645 16.08 5.32 8.11
C ILE A 645 16.85 4.45 7.12
N LEU A 646 18.02 3.98 7.56
CA LEU A 646 18.90 3.17 6.72
C LEU A 646 18.81 1.71 7.12
N ASP A 647 18.38 0.86 6.18
CA ASP A 647 18.46 -0.58 6.31
C ASP A 647 19.84 -1.04 5.84
N MET A 648 20.69 -1.35 6.81
CA MET A 648 22.04 -1.82 6.56
C MET A 648 22.07 -3.33 6.70
N PRO A 649 22.80 -4.06 5.84
CA PRO A 649 22.92 -5.50 5.98
C PRO A 649 23.46 -5.83 7.39
N PRO A 650 22.87 -6.79 8.12
CA PRO A 650 23.29 -7.10 9.49
C PRO A 650 24.68 -7.73 9.54
N THR A 651 25.11 -8.36 8.45
CA THR A 651 26.38 -9.07 8.33
C THR A 651 27.06 -8.77 6.99
N PRO A 652 28.40 -8.94 6.88
CA PRO A 652 29.13 -8.80 5.62
C PRO A 652 28.59 -9.67 4.47
N ASP A 653 28.01 -10.82 4.80
CA ASP A 653 27.52 -11.81 3.83
C ASP A 653 26.11 -11.49 3.33
N THR A 654 25.39 -10.59 4.00
CA THR A 654 24.06 -10.18 3.54
C THR A 654 24.22 -9.17 2.40
N PRO A 655 23.62 -9.40 1.21
CA PRO A 655 23.71 -8.46 0.11
C PRO A 655 23.17 -7.09 0.55
N ALA A 656 23.94 -6.04 0.29
CA ALA A 656 23.49 -4.67 0.54
C ALA A 656 22.29 -4.36 -0.36
N PRO A 657 21.23 -3.72 0.16
CA PRO A 657 20.11 -3.30 -0.67
C PRO A 657 20.57 -2.26 -1.70
N GLU A 658 19.89 -2.21 -2.85
CA GLU A 658 20.19 -1.24 -3.91
C GLU A 658 19.99 0.20 -3.42
N ASP A 659 18.93 0.45 -2.65
CA ASP A 659 18.70 1.69 -1.90
C ASP A 659 18.86 1.42 -0.40
N PRO A 660 19.78 2.10 0.29
CA PRO A 660 19.91 1.94 1.74
C PRO A 660 18.73 2.57 2.50
N VAL A 661 17.92 3.43 1.88
CA VAL A 661 16.76 4.07 2.53
C VAL A 661 15.57 3.11 2.55
N SER A 662 15.26 2.57 3.72
CA SER A 662 14.01 1.81 3.91
C SER A 662 12.81 2.71 4.11
N GLU A 663 13.02 3.85 4.77
CA GLU A 663 11.95 4.78 5.10
C GLU A 663 12.44 6.22 5.11
N GLN A 664 11.61 7.13 4.59
CA GLN A 664 11.87 8.57 4.60
C GLN A 664 10.69 9.30 5.24
N VAL A 665 10.97 10.08 6.27
CA VAL A 665 9.98 10.80 7.07
C VAL A 665 10.23 12.30 6.96
N PRO A 666 9.23 13.12 6.57
CA PRO A 666 9.37 14.56 6.60
C PRO A 666 9.54 15.05 8.05
N LEU A 667 10.51 15.92 8.29
CA LEU A 667 10.69 16.53 9.62
C LEU A 667 9.56 17.54 9.90
N HIS A 668 9.18 18.34 8.90
CA HIS A 668 8.07 19.29 9.02
C HIS A 668 7.09 19.13 7.86
N PRO A 669 6.01 18.33 8.03
CA PRO A 669 5.06 18.13 6.94
C PRO A 669 4.32 19.40 6.54
N ASP A 670 3.90 20.23 7.50
CA ASP A 670 3.08 21.41 7.19
C ASP A 670 3.86 22.53 6.49
N ILE A 671 5.20 22.49 6.55
CA ILE A 671 6.08 23.49 5.95
C ILE A 671 7.19 22.77 5.18
N PRO A 672 6.92 22.20 3.99
CA PRO A 672 7.89 21.39 3.24
C PRO A 672 9.19 22.14 2.86
N ARG A 673 9.17 23.48 2.93
CA ARG A 673 10.33 24.34 2.64
C ARG A 673 11.15 24.69 3.87
N ALA A 674 10.67 24.39 5.08
CA ALA A 674 11.42 24.55 6.31
C ALA A 674 12.69 23.70 6.24
N ARG A 675 13.83 24.29 6.61
CA ARG A 675 15.11 23.58 6.59
C ARG A 675 15.71 23.61 7.98
N ALA A 676 15.82 22.44 8.58
CA ALA A 676 16.57 22.23 9.79
C ALA A 676 18.01 22.75 9.61
N ARG A 677 18.54 23.36 10.66
CA ARG A 677 19.92 23.88 10.72
C ARG A 677 20.83 22.95 11.50
N CYS A 678 20.28 22.30 12.50
CA CYS A 678 20.98 21.31 13.32
C CYS A 678 20.02 20.17 13.69
N ALA A 679 20.59 18.99 13.92
CA ALA A 679 19.87 17.84 14.40
C ALA A 679 20.77 16.98 15.29
N ARG A 680 20.17 16.27 16.25
CA ARG A 680 20.87 15.35 17.12
C ARG A 680 20.00 14.17 17.49
N VAL A 681 20.55 12.96 17.45
CA VAL A 681 19.90 11.76 18.01
C VAL A 681 20.39 11.56 19.44
N SER A 682 19.47 11.22 20.33
CA SER A 682 19.76 10.89 21.73
C SER A 682 20.64 9.63 21.83
N PRO A 683 21.34 9.41 22.95
CA PRO A 683 22.29 8.29 23.06
C PRO A 683 21.62 6.92 23.05
N ARG A 684 20.37 6.87 23.55
CA ARG A 684 19.52 5.68 23.49
C ARG A 684 18.91 5.46 22.10
N GLY A 685 18.94 6.48 21.24
CA GLY A 685 18.37 6.43 19.90
C GLY A 685 16.84 6.51 19.87
N ASP A 686 16.20 6.80 20.99
CA ASP A 686 14.75 6.87 21.14
C ASP A 686 14.18 8.27 20.85
N LEU A 687 15.02 9.31 20.92
CA LEU A 687 14.67 10.69 20.60
C LEU A 687 15.55 11.29 19.49
N LEU A 688 14.95 12.18 18.69
CA LEU A 688 15.62 13.06 17.72
C LEU A 688 15.23 14.50 18.01
N ALA A 689 16.21 15.39 18.22
CA ALA A 689 15.98 16.83 18.32
C ALA A 689 16.42 17.51 17.02
N VAL A 690 15.61 18.44 16.52
CA VAL A 690 15.86 19.20 15.29
C VAL A 690 15.63 20.68 15.56
N GLY A 691 16.62 21.51 15.25
CA GLY A 691 16.56 22.96 15.44
C GLY A 691 16.48 23.71 14.11
N GLY A 692 15.67 24.77 14.08
CA GLY A 692 15.67 25.76 12.99
C GLY A 692 14.74 25.47 11.82
N LEU A 693 13.75 24.59 11.97
CA LEU A 693 12.68 24.39 10.98
C LEU A 693 11.79 25.64 10.87
N GLU A 694 11.29 26.12 12.02
CA GLU A 694 10.69 27.45 12.20
C GLU A 694 11.66 28.28 13.07
N GLU A 695 11.78 29.58 12.80
CA GLU A 695 12.66 30.44 13.59
C GLU A 695 12.28 30.39 15.08
N GLY A 696 13.25 30.10 15.95
CA GLY A 696 13.00 30.03 17.38
C GLY A 696 12.50 28.68 17.91
N THR A 697 12.42 27.64 17.07
CA THR A 697 11.84 26.34 17.47
C THR A 697 12.87 25.20 17.52
N VAL A 698 12.60 24.25 18.42
CA VAL A 698 13.24 22.94 18.49
C VAL A 698 12.13 21.89 18.50
N ASP A 699 12.08 21.04 17.48
CA ASP A 699 11.17 19.91 17.42
C ASP A 699 11.88 18.67 17.97
N VAL A 700 11.26 17.98 18.94
CA VAL A 700 11.77 16.73 19.50
C VAL A 700 10.81 15.59 19.17
N TYR A 701 11.31 14.61 18.42
CA TYR A 701 10.56 13.46 17.91
C TYR A 701 10.86 12.21 18.72
N VAL A 702 9.82 11.40 18.98
CA VAL A 702 9.92 10.09 19.64
C VAL A 702 10.14 9.01 18.58
N LEU A 703 11.40 8.68 18.31
CA LEU A 703 11.80 7.75 17.27
C LEU A 703 11.25 6.33 17.50
N THR A 704 11.11 5.89 18.74
CA THR A 704 10.53 4.57 19.05
C THR A 704 9.10 4.40 18.56
N ALA A 705 8.37 5.49 18.31
CA ALA A 705 7.05 5.44 17.67
C ALA A 705 7.12 4.85 16.25
N LEU A 706 8.26 4.97 15.56
CA LEU A 706 8.47 4.33 14.25
C LEU A 706 8.39 2.79 14.32
N ALA A 707 8.69 2.19 15.47
CA ALA A 707 8.55 0.75 15.67
C ALA A 707 7.07 0.30 15.70
N LEU A 708 6.12 1.24 15.84
CA LEU A 708 4.67 0.98 15.85
C LEU A 708 4.06 1.02 14.44
N ARG A 709 4.69 1.70 13.47
CA ARG A 709 4.14 1.85 12.10
C ARG A 709 3.71 0.53 11.46
N PRO A 710 4.49 -0.57 11.56
CA PRO A 710 4.14 -1.81 10.88
C PRO A 710 2.83 -2.45 11.35
N PHE A 711 2.31 -2.09 12.53
CA PHE A 711 1.13 -2.74 13.10
C PHE A 711 0.06 -1.79 13.64
N VAL A 712 0.31 -0.49 13.82
CA VAL A 712 -0.68 0.41 14.45
C VAL A 712 -2.00 0.52 13.66
N ALA A 713 -1.93 0.38 12.33
CA ALA A 713 -3.11 0.32 11.46
C ALA A 713 -3.67 -1.09 11.31
N SER A 714 -2.96 -2.11 11.80
CA SER A 714 -3.42 -3.49 11.73
C SER A 714 -4.56 -3.74 12.72
N PRO A 715 -5.44 -4.72 12.42
CA PRO A 715 -6.46 -5.16 13.37
C PRO A 715 -5.84 -5.55 14.72
N MET A 716 -6.42 -5.11 15.84
CA MET A 716 -5.90 -5.47 17.16
C MET A 716 -5.84 -6.99 17.37
N GLY A 717 -6.70 -7.74 16.67
CA GLY A 717 -6.71 -9.20 16.63
C GLY A 717 -5.39 -9.86 16.15
N VAL A 718 -4.56 -9.19 15.35
CA VAL A 718 -3.25 -9.75 14.92
C VAL A 718 -2.08 -9.36 15.81
N MET A 719 -2.26 -8.41 16.73
CA MET A 719 -1.14 -7.89 17.51
C MET A 719 -0.60 -8.95 18.48
N SER A 720 0.64 -8.82 18.91
CA SER A 720 1.27 -9.75 19.86
C SER A 720 1.62 -9.07 21.18
N HIS A 721 1.97 -9.86 22.21
CA HIS A 721 2.51 -9.33 23.47
C HIS A 721 3.76 -8.45 23.25
N ARG A 722 4.55 -8.76 22.22
CA ARG A 722 5.70 -7.94 21.81
C ARG A 722 5.26 -6.56 21.34
N ASP A 723 4.12 -6.46 20.68
CA ASP A 723 3.59 -5.19 20.19
C ASP A 723 3.03 -4.34 21.34
N LEU A 724 2.37 -4.96 22.32
CA LEU A 724 2.01 -4.29 23.58
C LEU A 724 3.25 -3.73 24.31
N THR A 725 4.34 -4.51 24.38
CA THR A 725 5.60 -4.06 24.99
C THR A 725 6.14 -2.81 24.29
N LYS A 726 6.07 -2.75 22.96
CA LYS A 726 6.46 -1.56 22.19
C LYS A 726 5.54 -0.37 22.49
N VAL A 727 4.23 -0.58 22.55
CA VAL A 727 3.25 0.47 22.89
C VAL A 727 3.57 1.08 24.25
N ILE A 728 3.82 0.24 25.27
CA ILE A 728 4.20 0.69 26.62
C ILE A 728 5.50 1.50 26.57
N ALA A 729 6.53 0.99 25.89
CA ALA A 729 7.83 1.67 25.79
C ALA A 729 7.72 3.06 25.11
N VAL A 730 6.83 3.23 24.12
CA VAL A 730 6.58 4.55 23.50
C VAL A 730 5.79 5.47 24.44
N MET A 731 4.78 4.94 25.16
CA MET A 731 3.97 5.70 26.11
C MET A 731 4.77 6.25 27.29
N GLU A 732 5.78 5.53 27.76
CA GLU A 732 6.64 5.94 28.87
C GLU A 732 7.55 7.13 28.51
N ASN A 733 7.61 7.51 27.24
CA ASN A 733 8.38 8.67 26.82
C ASN A 733 7.71 9.98 27.29
N PRO A 734 8.39 10.83 28.09
CA PRO A 734 7.78 12.03 28.64
C PRO A 734 7.42 13.07 27.57
N ILE A 735 8.08 13.04 26.42
CA ILE A 735 7.94 14.01 25.32
C ILE A 735 6.71 13.72 24.47
N LEU A 736 6.08 12.56 24.63
CA LEU A 736 4.88 12.23 23.90
C LEU A 736 3.76 13.23 24.23
N ASN A 737 3.18 13.85 23.20
CA ASN A 737 2.06 14.76 23.38
C ASN A 737 0.80 14.03 23.92
N ASP A 738 -0.11 14.78 24.54
CA ASP A 738 -1.27 14.21 25.22
C ASP A 738 -2.19 13.43 24.27
N LEU A 739 -2.32 13.87 23.02
CA LEU A 739 -3.14 13.19 22.01
C LEU A 739 -2.61 11.78 21.71
N SER A 740 -1.30 11.68 21.46
CA SER A 740 -0.61 10.42 21.20
C SER A 740 -0.62 9.53 22.45
N ARG A 741 -0.47 10.11 23.64
CA ARG A 741 -0.55 9.38 24.92
C ARG A 741 -1.95 8.81 25.16
N GLN A 742 -3.00 9.57 24.85
CA GLN A 742 -4.39 9.10 24.93
C GLN A 742 -4.66 7.94 23.96
N ALA A 743 -4.29 8.10 22.69
CA ALA A 743 -4.50 7.07 21.68
C ALA A 743 -3.71 5.77 21.97
N LEU A 744 -2.44 5.89 22.38
CA LEU A 744 -1.65 4.73 22.80
C LEU A 744 -2.15 4.12 24.11
N GLY A 745 -2.64 4.94 25.04
CA GLY A 745 -3.27 4.46 26.28
C GLY A 745 -4.53 3.65 26.01
N LEU A 746 -5.32 4.06 25.02
CA LEU A 746 -6.49 3.31 24.57
C LEU A 746 -6.07 2.00 23.90
N LEU A 747 -5.08 2.03 23.01
CA LEU A 747 -4.53 0.83 22.37
C LEU A 747 -4.00 -0.16 23.41
N ARG A 748 -3.22 0.32 24.38
CA ARG A 748 -2.70 -0.45 25.51
C ARG A 748 -3.84 -1.10 26.28
N THR A 749 -4.88 -0.34 26.63
CA THR A 749 -6.04 -0.84 27.40
C THR A 749 -6.76 -1.97 26.66
N CYS A 750 -6.94 -1.83 25.34
CA CYS A 750 -7.56 -2.88 24.52
C CYS A 750 -6.69 -4.13 24.43
N LEU A 751 -5.37 -3.96 24.22
CA LEU A 751 -4.43 -5.09 24.12
C LEU A 751 -4.26 -5.82 25.46
N GLU A 752 -4.14 -5.10 26.57
CA GLU A 752 -4.06 -5.70 27.91
C GLU A 752 -5.31 -6.51 28.24
N HIS A 753 -6.50 -5.99 27.91
CA HIS A 753 -7.74 -6.74 28.07
C HIS A 753 -7.73 -8.01 27.24
N ARG A 754 -7.45 -7.91 25.95
CA ARG A 754 -7.46 -9.07 25.06
C ARG A 754 -6.49 -10.16 25.53
N PHE A 755 -5.25 -9.79 25.85
CA PHE A 755 -4.23 -10.75 26.28
C PHE A 755 -4.50 -11.39 27.65
N ARG A 756 -5.33 -10.79 28.52
CA ARG A 756 -5.79 -11.45 29.75
C ARG A 756 -6.75 -12.60 29.47
N HIS A 757 -7.52 -12.50 28.40
CA HIS A 757 -8.49 -13.52 28.00
C HIS A 757 -7.92 -14.56 27.02
N ASP A 758 -6.80 -14.25 26.37
CA ASP A 758 -6.01 -15.23 25.62
C ASP A 758 -5.29 -16.18 26.62
N VAL A 759 -6.03 -17.16 27.16
CA VAL A 759 -5.43 -18.29 27.89
C VAL A 759 -4.51 -19.01 26.91
N GLY A 760 -3.20 -18.93 27.14
CA GLY A 760 -2.18 -19.52 26.29
C GLY A 760 -2.22 -21.05 26.29
N ILE A 761 -3.19 -21.65 25.60
CA ILE A 761 -3.22 -23.09 25.33
C ILE A 761 -2.35 -23.34 24.09
N GLY A 762 -1.04 -23.28 24.26
CA GLY A 762 -0.08 -23.62 23.20
C GLY A 762 1.36 -23.73 23.72
N GLU A 763 2.16 -24.59 23.09
CA GLU A 763 3.56 -24.95 23.42
C GLU A 763 4.56 -23.77 23.51
N ARG A 764 4.12 -22.52 23.35
CA ARG A 764 4.94 -21.31 23.50
C ARG A 764 4.77 -20.60 24.86
N ALA A 765 4.18 -21.26 25.86
CA ALA A 765 3.92 -20.71 27.19
C ALA A 765 5.17 -20.40 28.06
N ALA A 766 6.40 -20.53 27.54
CA ALA A 766 7.62 -20.42 28.34
C ALA A 766 8.02 -18.99 28.80
N SER A 767 7.14 -17.98 28.76
CA SER A 767 7.48 -16.63 29.22
C SER A 767 6.41 -15.87 30.01
N ALA A 768 5.39 -16.55 30.54
CA ALA A 768 4.46 -15.90 31.46
C ALA A 768 5.16 -15.64 32.82
N VAL A 769 5.00 -14.42 33.34
CA VAL A 769 5.44 -14.06 34.70
C VAL A 769 4.47 -14.73 35.68
N PRO A 770 4.94 -15.49 36.69
CA PRO A 770 4.06 -16.23 37.60
C PRO A 770 3.15 -15.27 38.37
N GLY A 771 1.83 -15.45 38.26
CA GLY A 771 0.84 -14.62 38.94
C GLY A 771 -0.58 -15.20 38.94
N ASP A 772 -1.01 -15.61 40.13
CA ASP A 772 -2.34 -15.94 40.70
C ASP A 772 -3.39 -16.78 39.95
N HIS A 773 -3.34 -17.00 38.63
CA HIS A 773 -4.36 -17.79 37.93
C HIS A 773 -3.80 -18.75 36.87
N GLU A 774 -2.71 -19.46 37.16
CA GLU A 774 -2.25 -20.57 36.31
C GLU A 774 -2.87 -21.91 36.75
N ILE A 775 -3.67 -22.50 35.88
CA ILE A 775 -4.01 -23.92 35.90
C ILE A 775 -2.90 -24.62 35.09
N GLU A 776 -1.82 -25.02 35.76
CA GLU A 776 -0.85 -25.93 35.16
C GLU A 776 -1.53 -27.28 34.92
N LEU A 777 -1.86 -27.58 33.67
CA LEU A 777 -2.14 -28.95 33.25
C LEU A 777 -0.81 -29.68 33.21
N GLY A 778 -0.39 -30.21 34.36
CA GLY A 778 0.81 -31.03 34.46
C GLY A 778 0.72 -32.20 33.47
N GLU A 779 1.59 -32.19 32.46
CA GLU A 779 1.85 -33.37 31.65
C GLU A 779 2.23 -34.51 32.60
N LEU A 780 1.37 -35.52 32.70
CA LEU A 780 1.69 -36.79 33.33
C LEU A 780 2.83 -37.40 32.53
N GLN A 781 4.06 -37.13 32.98
CA GLN A 781 5.26 -37.77 32.49
C GLN A 781 5.13 -39.27 32.79
N GLU A 782 4.69 -40.03 31.80
CA GLU A 782 4.68 -41.49 31.84
C GLU A 782 6.11 -41.96 32.14
N ARG A 783 6.28 -42.52 33.34
CA ARG A 783 7.47 -43.27 33.71
C ARG A 783 7.53 -44.50 32.80
N GLU A 784 8.33 -44.43 31.74
CA GLU A 784 8.87 -45.61 31.08
C GLU A 784 9.72 -46.37 32.11
N GLY A 785 9.26 -47.58 32.44
CA GLY A 785 9.97 -48.51 33.31
C GLY A 785 11.07 -49.24 32.55
N ASP A 786 12.22 -49.36 33.21
CA ASP A 786 13.27 -50.32 32.88
C ASP A 786 12.74 -51.76 32.88
N ALA A 787 12.93 -52.47 31.76
CA ALA A 787 13.02 -53.93 31.67
C ALA A 787 14.07 -54.32 30.63
#